data_AF-A0A349EG20-F1
#
_entry.id   AF-A0A349EG20-F1
#
_cell.length_a   1.000
_cell.length_b   1.000
_cell.length_c   1.000
_cell.angle_alpha   90.00
_cell.angle_beta   90.00
_cell.angle_gamma   90.00
#
_symmetry.space_group_name_H-M   'P 1'
#
loop_
_entity.id
_entity.type
_entity.pdbx_description
1 polymer ?
#
loop_
_entity_poly.entity_id
_entity_poly.type
_entity_poly.pdbx_seq_one_letter_code
_entity_poly.pdbx_strand_id
1 'polypeptide(L)'
;MFKNLRLWANIVLGMGIAIVLAVAGLTYDNLRNLRRVIQDAERADLRQHAEAILFNVAAETRLAEALSTLVANLPEVQERFAAGDREGLRTQLLSPYERLAKLYGAVQFQFHTPPATSFLRLHQPEKYGDDLSSFRHSVVETNTRLQSQRGLESGVAGLGARGMVPVYLQGKHLGSVEFGMSFGQPFFDAFKKNRGVEAGLHRIHDGVIETFASTWGAQPILDQTLLKAAFAGEPQFATTLLKGAPVAVYATVVNDYSGAPIGVIEVAMDHRPYQQTLDQVTRQAGWIGVLVLLLSLAIALFTAHRLTRRIRLLSVGMNQIAAGHLTGEVAVDGRDELAELAQAANQMRGHLHDLVAQVEANARSVYAASQDIALAVDSQAATSSEMSSSVAEITSTMEELSASSMQIAEYSESVVAIARRTYDDSRQGADAMQRLVARMEDIRGDNQHALTEIVSLGGKSREIAKIMKIINTIADQTKLIAFNAALEASSAGEAGKRFGVVAAEIRRLADSVTESTEEIEKKVSEIQESISRLVITSEKGTAGINHGMEESSRTAGFLGALVEGASETTRSAQQISFSTQQQKTASSQVVIALREIVTASADTAHSVRRISDIAQEMTRLSATLKELVGRFTLRTDGAAPSPALADAAVPGSGVR
;
A
#
# COMPACT_ATOMS: atom_id res chain seq x y z
N MET A 1 -5.93 -8.25 40.92
CA MET A 1 -5.12 -9.46 41.13
C MET A 1 -4.54 -10.05 39.83
N PHE A 2 -5.30 -10.06 38.72
CA PHE A 2 -4.91 -10.68 37.43
C PHE A 2 -3.77 -10.00 36.63
N LYS A 3 -3.30 -8.79 36.98
CA LYS A 3 -2.30 -8.05 36.19
C LYS A 3 -0.85 -8.55 36.35
N ASN A 4 -0.52 -9.25 37.45
CA ASN A 4 0.85 -9.73 37.74
C ASN A 4 1.03 -11.25 37.55
N LEU A 5 -0.02 -11.95 37.14
CA LEU A 5 0.00 -13.39 36.91
C LEU A 5 0.32 -13.67 35.45
N ARG A 6 1.19 -14.66 35.19
CA ARG A 6 1.48 -15.15 33.84
C ARG A 6 0.18 -15.57 33.16
N LEU A 7 0.02 -15.30 31.86
CA LEU A 7 -1.22 -15.52 31.09
C LEU A 7 -1.84 -16.91 31.33
N TRP A 8 -1.01 -17.95 31.40
CA TRP A 8 -1.45 -19.33 31.69
C TRP A 8 -2.17 -19.47 33.04
N ALA A 9 -1.72 -18.76 34.07
CA ALA A 9 -2.30 -18.81 35.40
C ALA A 9 -3.67 -18.11 35.44
N ASN A 10 -3.86 -17.05 34.66
CA ASN A 10 -5.16 -16.38 34.55
C ASN A 10 -6.21 -17.26 33.84
N ILE A 11 -5.81 -17.96 32.77
CA ILE A 11 -6.69 -18.87 32.02
C ILE A 11 -7.12 -20.04 32.91
N VAL A 12 -6.16 -20.66 33.62
CA VAL A 12 -6.44 -21.79 34.53
C VAL A 12 -7.32 -21.38 35.70
N LEU A 13 -7.09 -20.21 36.29
CA LEU A 13 -7.91 -19.71 37.40
C LEU A 13 -9.35 -19.41 36.96
N GLY A 14 -9.53 -18.78 35.79
CA GLY A 14 -10.84 -18.45 35.24
C GLY A 14 -11.68 -19.68 34.88
N MET A 15 -11.10 -20.64 34.15
CA MET A 15 -11.79 -21.90 33.84
C MET A 15 -12.06 -22.73 35.09
N GLY A 16 -11.12 -22.79 36.03
CA GLY A 16 -11.27 -23.57 37.26
C GLY A 16 -12.46 -23.14 38.11
N ILE A 17 -12.63 -21.82 38.30
CA ILE A 17 -13.75 -21.28 39.08
C ILE A 17 -15.10 -21.56 38.41
N ALA A 18 -15.21 -21.37 37.09
CA ALA A 18 -16.44 -21.60 36.34
C ALA A 18 -16.90 -23.06 36.40
N ILE A 19 -15.95 -24.00 36.29
CA ILE A 19 -16.24 -25.44 36.30
C ILE A 19 -16.67 -25.90 37.69
N VAL A 20 -16.02 -25.42 38.75
CA VAL A 20 -16.41 -25.73 40.13
C VAL A 20 -17.85 -25.30 40.41
N LEU A 21 -18.23 -24.08 39.99
CA LEU A 21 -19.58 -23.56 40.18
C LEU A 21 -20.63 -24.37 39.39
N ALA A 22 -20.33 -24.74 38.14
CA ALA A 22 -21.24 -25.51 37.30
C ALA A 22 -21.47 -26.94 37.84
N VAL A 23 -20.40 -27.64 38.25
CA VAL A 23 -20.50 -28.99 38.81
C VAL A 23 -21.25 -28.97 40.13
N ALA A 24 -20.93 -28.03 41.04
CA ALA A 24 -21.62 -27.91 42.32
C ALA A 24 -23.12 -27.62 42.16
N GLY A 25 -23.49 -26.73 41.23
CA GLY A 25 -24.89 -26.39 40.95
C GLY A 25 -25.70 -27.55 40.38
N LEU A 26 -25.17 -28.26 39.38
CA LEU A 26 -25.84 -29.40 38.74
C LEU A 26 -25.99 -30.59 39.69
N THR A 27 -24.96 -30.89 40.49
CA THR A 27 -25.02 -31.97 41.48
C THR A 27 -26.05 -31.68 42.57
N TYR A 28 -26.14 -30.43 43.02
CA TYR A 28 -27.12 -30.03 44.03
C TYR A 28 -28.57 -30.17 43.51
N ASP A 29 -28.85 -29.71 42.30
CA ASP A 29 -30.20 -29.79 41.71
C ASP A 29 -30.65 -31.25 41.49
N ASN A 30 -29.75 -32.10 40.98
CA ASN A 30 -30.04 -33.50 40.74
C ASN A 30 -30.37 -34.26 42.04
N LEU A 31 -29.56 -34.07 43.09
CA LEU A 31 -29.80 -34.71 44.39
C LEU A 31 -31.11 -34.24 45.04
N ARG A 32 -31.48 -32.97 44.86
CA ARG A 32 -32.76 -32.43 45.32
C ARG A 32 -33.94 -33.09 44.61
N ASN A 33 -33.84 -33.30 43.30
CA ASN A 33 -34.90 -33.93 42.51
C ASN A 33 -35.08 -35.41 42.87
N LEU A 34 -34.00 -36.18 42.98
CA LEU A 34 -34.04 -37.59 43.37
C LEU A 34 -34.64 -37.80 44.77
N ARG A 35 -34.33 -36.93 45.73
CA ARG A 35 -34.94 -37.00 47.07
C ARG A 35 -36.46 -36.86 47.05
N ARG A 36 -37.00 -35.96 46.22
CA ARG A 36 -38.46 -35.81 46.07
C ARG A 36 -39.11 -37.06 45.50
N VAL A 37 -38.56 -37.60 44.42
CA VAL A 37 -39.11 -38.79 43.74
C VAL A 37 -39.18 -40.00 44.67
N ILE A 38 -38.14 -40.23 45.48
CA ILE A 38 -38.08 -41.35 46.42
C ILE A 38 -39.10 -41.19 47.56
N GLN A 39 -39.28 -39.97 48.08
CA GLN A 39 -40.28 -39.69 49.12
C GLN A 39 -41.72 -39.85 48.61
N ASP A 40 -41.98 -39.45 47.37
CA ASP A 40 -43.30 -39.62 46.76
C ASP A 40 -43.63 -41.10 46.50
N ALA A 41 -42.64 -41.90 46.08
CA ALA A 41 -42.78 -43.34 45.92
C ALA A 41 -43.12 -44.05 47.25
N GLU A 42 -42.41 -43.70 48.33
CA GLU A 42 -42.65 -44.25 49.68
C GLU A 42 -44.08 -43.98 50.18
N ARG A 43 -44.59 -42.78 49.93
CA ARG A 43 -45.97 -42.40 50.30
C ARG A 43 -47.02 -43.14 49.48
N ALA A 44 -46.77 -43.36 48.19
CA ALA A 44 -47.69 -44.07 47.31
C ALA A 44 -47.85 -45.55 47.73
N ASP A 45 -46.74 -46.20 48.09
CA ASP A 45 -46.71 -47.61 48.52
C ASP A 45 -47.54 -47.83 49.81
N LEU A 46 -47.34 -46.94 50.80
CA LEU A 46 -48.13 -46.94 52.03
C LEU A 46 -49.64 -46.76 51.81
N ARG A 47 -50.04 -45.85 50.91
CA ARG A 47 -51.46 -45.67 50.56
C ARG A 47 -52.06 -46.94 49.97
N GLN A 48 -51.34 -47.56 49.04
CA GLN A 48 -51.77 -48.79 48.38
C GLN A 48 -52.00 -49.93 49.39
N HIS A 49 -51.18 -50.03 50.42
CA HIS A 49 -51.38 -51.02 51.49
C HIS A 49 -52.63 -50.74 52.34
N ALA A 50 -52.88 -49.49 52.73
CA ALA A 50 -54.08 -49.15 53.50
C ALA A 50 -55.38 -49.32 52.69
N GLU A 51 -55.37 -48.96 51.40
CA GLU A 51 -56.50 -49.24 50.50
C GLU A 51 -56.77 -50.74 50.37
N ALA A 52 -55.73 -51.57 50.35
CA ALA A 52 -55.89 -53.03 50.33
C ALA A 52 -56.59 -53.56 51.59
N ILE A 53 -56.34 -52.94 52.76
CA ILE A 53 -57.06 -53.30 54.00
C ILE A 53 -58.54 -52.96 53.86
N LEU A 54 -58.86 -51.73 53.45
CA LEU A 54 -60.24 -51.28 53.23
C LEU A 54 -60.98 -52.18 52.23
N PHE A 55 -60.29 -52.56 51.14
CA PHE A 55 -60.84 -53.47 50.14
C PHE A 55 -61.14 -54.85 50.71
N ASN A 56 -60.24 -55.42 51.52
CA ASN A 56 -60.45 -56.73 52.15
C ASN A 56 -61.62 -56.68 53.14
N VAL A 57 -61.76 -55.59 53.91
CA VAL A 57 -62.94 -55.39 54.79
C VAL A 57 -64.23 -55.32 53.98
N ALA A 58 -64.23 -54.59 52.86
CA ALA A 58 -65.38 -54.53 51.97
C ALA A 58 -65.73 -55.91 51.36
N ALA A 59 -64.73 -56.75 51.07
CA ALA A 59 -64.95 -58.11 50.59
C ALA A 59 -65.64 -59.00 51.64
N GLU A 60 -65.21 -58.92 52.90
CA GLU A 60 -65.84 -59.66 54.02
C GLU A 60 -67.31 -59.27 54.23
N THR A 61 -67.61 -57.97 54.22
CA THR A 61 -69.00 -57.48 54.38
C THR A 61 -69.91 -57.86 53.20
N ARG A 62 -69.38 -57.92 51.98
CA ARG A 62 -70.11 -58.42 50.80
C ARG A 62 -70.39 -59.92 50.87
N LEU A 63 -69.43 -60.71 51.37
CA LEU A 63 -69.64 -62.14 51.58
C LEU A 63 -70.75 -62.38 52.61
N ALA A 64 -70.75 -61.63 53.71
CA ALA A 64 -71.79 -61.66 54.72
C ALA A 64 -73.20 -61.36 54.15
N GLU A 65 -73.31 -60.34 53.29
CA GLU A 65 -74.56 -59.98 52.63
C GLU A 65 -75.02 -61.06 51.65
N ALA A 66 -74.10 -61.66 50.88
CA ALA A 66 -74.42 -62.74 49.94
C ALA A 66 -74.96 -63.99 50.67
N LEU A 67 -74.33 -64.39 51.78
CA LEU A 67 -74.81 -65.50 52.62
C LEU A 67 -76.19 -65.20 53.20
N SER A 68 -76.40 -63.98 53.70
CA SER A 68 -77.69 -63.52 54.22
C SER A 68 -78.77 -63.52 53.14
N THR A 69 -78.44 -63.09 51.93
CA THR A 69 -79.35 -63.08 50.77
C THR A 69 -79.80 -64.50 50.42
N LEU A 70 -78.86 -65.44 50.38
CA LEU A 70 -79.19 -66.83 50.08
C LEU A 70 -80.16 -67.42 51.10
N VAL A 71 -79.90 -67.21 52.40
CA VAL A 71 -80.77 -67.70 53.47
C VAL A 71 -82.13 -67.01 53.47
N ALA A 72 -82.18 -65.69 53.25
CA ALA A 72 -83.42 -64.91 53.22
C ALA A 72 -84.41 -65.38 52.16
N ASN A 73 -83.93 -66.05 51.11
CA ASN A 73 -84.71 -66.49 49.96
C ASN A 73 -85.00 -67.99 49.92
N LEU A 74 -84.65 -68.75 50.96
CA LEU A 74 -85.02 -70.16 51.07
C LEU A 74 -86.51 -70.29 51.46
N PRO A 75 -87.37 -70.93 50.65
CA PRO A 75 -88.81 -70.99 50.93
C PRO A 75 -89.15 -71.58 52.31
N GLU A 76 -88.48 -72.67 52.70
CA GLU A 76 -88.67 -73.30 54.01
C GLU A 76 -88.27 -72.37 55.17
N VAL A 77 -87.24 -71.53 54.97
CA VAL A 77 -86.83 -70.54 55.97
C VAL A 77 -87.89 -69.44 56.10
N GLN A 78 -88.42 -68.95 54.98
CA GLN A 78 -89.46 -67.92 54.96
C GLN A 78 -90.77 -68.41 55.62
N GLU A 79 -91.22 -69.63 55.29
CA GLU A 79 -92.42 -70.23 55.86
C GLU A 79 -92.30 -70.48 57.36
N ARG A 80 -91.19 -71.08 57.82
CA ARG A 80 -90.95 -71.31 59.25
C ARG A 80 -90.77 -70.01 60.02
N PHE A 81 -90.13 -69.01 59.42
CA PHE A 81 -89.97 -67.70 60.05
C PHE A 81 -91.31 -66.98 60.19
N ALA A 82 -92.18 -67.05 59.19
CA ALA A 82 -93.54 -66.50 59.26
C ALA A 82 -94.42 -67.22 60.30
N ALA A 83 -94.25 -68.53 60.47
CA ALA A 83 -94.95 -69.33 61.48
C ALA A 83 -94.43 -69.12 62.92
N GLY A 84 -93.33 -68.39 63.10
CA GLY A 84 -92.66 -68.27 64.39
C GLY A 84 -91.96 -69.55 64.86
N ASP A 85 -91.71 -70.51 63.96
CA ASP A 85 -91.08 -71.80 64.26
C ASP A 85 -89.55 -71.68 64.43
N ARG A 86 -89.16 -71.17 65.60
CA ARG A 86 -87.76 -70.96 65.98
C ARG A 86 -86.95 -72.27 66.04
N GLU A 87 -87.52 -73.34 66.61
CA GLU A 87 -86.81 -74.62 66.76
C GLU A 87 -86.63 -75.34 65.42
N GLY A 88 -87.60 -75.23 64.50
CA GLY A 88 -87.46 -75.74 63.14
C GLY A 88 -86.34 -75.04 62.37
N LEU A 89 -86.30 -73.70 62.43
CA LEU A 89 -85.21 -72.92 61.83
C LEU A 89 -83.84 -73.27 62.43
N ARG A 90 -83.75 -73.45 63.75
CA ARG A 90 -82.52 -73.87 64.43
C ARG A 90 -82.04 -75.22 63.92
N THR A 91 -82.93 -76.22 63.89
CA THR A 91 -82.60 -77.59 63.50
C THR A 91 -82.10 -77.66 62.05
N GLN A 92 -82.71 -76.87 61.16
CA GLN A 92 -82.35 -76.82 59.74
C GLN A 92 -81.01 -76.13 59.48
N LEU A 93 -80.73 -75.02 60.18
CA LEU A 93 -79.65 -74.11 59.80
C LEU A 93 -78.39 -74.22 60.67
N LEU A 94 -78.45 -74.86 61.85
CA LEU A 94 -77.31 -74.92 62.79
C LEU A 94 -76.09 -75.68 62.23
N SER A 95 -76.28 -76.87 61.65
CA SER A 95 -75.16 -77.65 61.08
C SER A 95 -74.50 -76.97 59.86
N PRO A 96 -75.27 -76.40 58.90
CA PRO A 96 -74.69 -75.55 57.86
C PRO A 96 -73.90 -74.36 58.42
N TYR A 97 -74.42 -73.69 59.45
CA TYR A 97 -73.74 -72.57 60.10
C TYR A 97 -72.40 -72.95 60.72
N GLU A 98 -72.32 -74.03 61.48
CA GLU A 98 -71.06 -74.49 62.10
C GLU A 98 -69.97 -74.77 61.05
N ARG A 99 -70.34 -75.26 59.87
CA ARG A 99 -69.40 -75.42 58.74
C ARG A 99 -68.95 -74.07 58.19
N LEU A 100 -69.85 -73.12 58.00
CA LEU A 100 -69.51 -71.77 57.55
C LEU A 100 -68.60 -71.05 58.56
N ALA A 101 -68.87 -71.22 59.86
CA ALA A 101 -68.05 -70.67 60.93
C ALA A 101 -66.61 -71.22 60.89
N LYS A 102 -66.45 -72.53 60.73
CA LYS A 102 -65.12 -73.17 60.71
C LYS A 102 -64.32 -72.91 59.43
N LEU A 103 -64.97 -72.91 58.27
CA LEU A 103 -64.28 -72.82 56.98
C LEU A 103 -64.11 -71.38 56.47
N TYR A 104 -65.09 -70.53 56.74
CA TYR A 104 -65.16 -69.17 56.17
C TYR A 104 -65.17 -68.08 57.24
N GLY A 105 -65.09 -68.43 58.52
CA GLY A 105 -64.99 -67.43 59.59
C GLY A 105 -66.31 -66.69 59.88
N ALA A 106 -67.47 -67.27 59.54
CA ALA A 106 -68.75 -66.72 59.95
C ALA A 106 -68.91 -66.82 61.49
N VAL A 107 -68.87 -65.68 62.19
CA VAL A 107 -68.95 -65.60 63.66
C VAL A 107 -70.36 -65.31 64.16
N GLN A 108 -71.21 -64.78 63.28
CA GLN A 108 -72.57 -64.43 63.61
C GLN A 108 -73.51 -64.90 62.52
N PHE A 109 -74.61 -65.52 62.92
CA PHE A 109 -75.76 -65.80 62.06
C PHE A 109 -77.01 -65.64 62.91
N GLN A 110 -77.88 -64.72 62.52
CA GLN A 110 -79.01 -64.29 63.33
C GLN A 110 -80.22 -63.87 62.49
N PHE A 111 -81.42 -64.14 63.00
CA PHE A 111 -82.68 -63.64 62.49
C PHE A 111 -83.28 -62.63 63.47
N HIS A 112 -83.95 -61.61 62.95
CA HIS A 112 -84.56 -60.54 63.73
C HIS A 112 -85.98 -60.24 63.24
N THR A 113 -86.91 -60.02 64.15
CA THR A 113 -88.24 -59.47 63.81
C THR A 113 -88.24 -57.93 63.91
N PRO A 114 -89.10 -57.21 63.17
CA PRO A 114 -89.14 -55.75 63.20
C PRO A 114 -89.49 -55.20 64.59
N PRO A 115 -88.88 -54.08 65.03
CA PRO A 115 -87.86 -53.32 64.32
C PRO A 115 -86.45 -53.95 64.39
N ALA A 116 -86.06 -54.56 65.50
CA ALA A 116 -84.76 -55.24 65.67
C ALA A 116 -84.75 -56.24 66.85
N THR A 117 -85.84 -56.96 67.08
CA THR A 117 -85.90 -57.97 68.16
C THR A 117 -85.24 -59.26 67.71
N SER A 118 -84.35 -59.81 68.53
CA SER A 118 -83.65 -61.06 68.20
C SER A 118 -84.60 -62.26 68.18
N PHE A 119 -84.83 -62.86 67.01
CA PHE A 119 -85.69 -64.04 66.90
C PHE A 119 -84.90 -65.34 67.12
N LEU A 120 -83.79 -65.51 66.40
CA LEU A 120 -82.96 -66.71 66.48
C LEU A 120 -81.49 -66.37 66.25
N ARG A 121 -80.61 -66.82 67.15
CA ARG A 121 -79.15 -66.72 66.99
C ARG A 121 -78.58 -68.11 66.82
N LEU A 122 -78.02 -68.45 65.67
CA LEU A 122 -77.37 -69.77 65.55
C LEU A 122 -76.02 -69.85 66.26
N HIS A 123 -75.38 -68.70 66.43
CA HIS A 123 -74.13 -68.57 67.16
C HIS A 123 -74.31 -68.62 68.70
N GLN A 124 -75.52 -68.30 69.20
CA GLN A 124 -75.88 -68.37 70.62
C GLN A 124 -77.38 -68.69 70.78
N PRO A 125 -77.81 -69.94 70.51
CA PRO A 125 -79.23 -70.29 70.45
C PRO A 125 -80.01 -69.93 71.70
N GLU A 126 -79.39 -70.01 72.88
CA GLU A 126 -80.00 -69.72 74.18
C GLU A 126 -80.51 -68.27 74.35
N LYS A 127 -79.99 -67.30 73.57
CA LYS A 127 -80.38 -65.88 73.67
C LYS A 127 -81.34 -65.47 72.54
N TYR A 128 -82.54 -65.07 72.92
CA TYR A 128 -83.59 -64.60 72.01
C TYR A 128 -84.59 -63.68 72.74
N GLY A 129 -85.38 -62.93 71.98
CA GLY A 129 -86.43 -62.04 72.46
C GLY A 129 -85.95 -60.66 72.93
N ASP A 130 -84.64 -60.41 73.00
CA ASP A 130 -84.10 -59.11 73.38
C ASP A 130 -84.18 -58.08 72.24
N ASP A 131 -84.43 -56.83 72.60
CA ASP A 131 -84.45 -55.71 71.68
C ASP A 131 -83.03 -55.19 71.43
N LEU A 132 -82.65 -55.10 70.16
CA LEU A 132 -81.34 -54.66 69.72
C LEU A 132 -81.35 -53.24 69.12
N SER A 133 -82.50 -52.58 69.10
CA SER A 133 -82.71 -51.32 68.40
C SER A 133 -81.77 -50.19 68.83
N SER A 134 -81.28 -50.22 70.08
CA SER A 134 -80.41 -49.19 70.64
C SER A 134 -78.94 -49.27 70.20
N PHE A 135 -78.47 -50.39 69.62
CA PHE A 135 -77.07 -50.56 69.23
C PHE A 135 -76.86 -51.35 67.93
N ARG A 136 -77.90 -51.94 67.35
CA ARG A 136 -77.87 -52.62 66.05
C ARG A 136 -78.66 -51.79 65.03
N HIS A 137 -78.17 -50.59 64.76
CA HIS A 137 -78.83 -49.62 63.90
C HIS A 137 -78.95 -50.13 62.46
N SER A 138 -77.97 -50.92 61.98
CA SER A 138 -78.06 -51.56 60.65
C SER A 138 -79.25 -52.51 60.53
N VAL A 139 -79.57 -53.27 61.59
CA VAL A 139 -80.71 -54.20 61.62
C VAL A 139 -82.03 -53.43 61.61
N VAL A 140 -82.13 -52.37 62.41
CA VAL A 140 -83.28 -51.45 62.40
C VAL A 140 -83.48 -50.88 61.00
N GLU A 141 -82.39 -50.42 60.39
CA GLU A 141 -82.43 -49.81 59.06
C GLU A 141 -82.80 -50.82 57.98
N THR A 142 -82.27 -52.04 58.01
CA THR A 142 -82.68 -53.13 57.11
C THR A 142 -84.18 -53.38 57.19
N ASN A 143 -84.73 -53.50 58.39
CA ASN A 143 -86.14 -53.80 58.61
C ASN A 143 -87.07 -52.60 58.32
N THR A 144 -86.58 -51.37 58.45
CA THR A 144 -87.37 -50.14 58.23
C THR A 144 -87.33 -49.71 56.77
N ARG A 145 -86.15 -49.71 56.15
CA ARG A 145 -85.95 -49.30 54.75
C ARG A 145 -86.20 -50.43 53.76
N LEU A 146 -86.35 -51.67 54.23
CA LEU A 146 -86.60 -52.84 53.38
C LEU A 146 -85.49 -53.10 52.36
N GLN A 147 -84.26 -52.70 52.69
CA GLN A 147 -83.06 -52.82 51.86
C GLN A 147 -81.96 -53.56 52.60
N SER A 148 -81.11 -54.28 51.87
CA SER A 148 -79.93 -54.90 52.46
C SER A 148 -78.96 -53.83 52.97
N GLN A 149 -78.35 -54.11 54.12
CA GLN A 149 -77.31 -53.28 54.71
C GLN A 149 -76.03 -54.10 54.82
N ARG A 150 -74.87 -53.46 54.68
CA ARG A 150 -73.57 -54.11 54.88
C ARG A 150 -72.55 -53.11 55.38
N GLY A 151 -71.61 -53.57 56.18
CA GLY A 151 -70.51 -52.75 56.65
C GLY A 151 -69.95 -53.19 57.98
N LEU A 152 -69.05 -52.38 58.52
CA LEU A 152 -68.58 -52.54 59.89
C LEU A 152 -69.62 -51.96 60.85
N GLU A 153 -69.92 -52.68 61.91
CA GLU A 153 -70.76 -52.15 62.98
C GLU A 153 -70.42 -52.81 64.32
N SER A 154 -70.51 -52.01 65.37
CA SER A 154 -70.27 -52.48 66.74
C SER A 154 -71.48 -53.28 67.25
N GLY A 155 -71.21 -54.37 67.95
CA GLY A 155 -72.21 -55.10 68.72
C GLY A 155 -71.66 -55.49 70.09
N VAL A 156 -72.42 -56.28 70.84
CA VAL A 156 -72.04 -56.73 72.20
C VAL A 156 -70.71 -57.50 72.23
N ALA A 157 -70.39 -58.21 71.14
CA ALA A 157 -69.13 -58.96 70.98
C ALA A 157 -67.99 -58.15 70.30
N GLY A 158 -68.18 -56.86 70.08
CA GLY A 158 -67.21 -55.98 69.42
C GLY A 158 -67.57 -55.61 67.98
N LEU A 159 -66.59 -55.03 67.28
CA LEU A 159 -66.71 -54.57 65.89
C LEU A 159 -66.68 -55.78 64.94
N GLY A 160 -67.71 -55.91 64.09
CA GLY A 160 -67.82 -57.01 63.14
C GLY A 160 -68.12 -56.52 61.73
N ALA A 161 -67.64 -57.26 60.72
CA ALA A 161 -68.02 -57.09 59.33
C ALA A 161 -69.33 -57.84 59.08
N ARG A 162 -70.41 -57.13 58.77
CA ARG A 162 -71.76 -57.68 58.78
C ARG A 162 -72.48 -57.42 57.46
N GLY A 163 -73.41 -58.31 57.13
CA GLY A 163 -74.34 -58.18 56.01
C GLY A 163 -75.73 -58.61 56.47
N MET A 164 -76.74 -57.79 56.21
CA MET A 164 -78.11 -57.95 56.69
C MET A 164 -79.09 -57.78 55.54
N VAL A 165 -80.06 -58.69 55.44
CA VAL A 165 -81.00 -58.75 54.32
C VAL A 165 -82.42 -58.95 54.84
N PRO A 166 -83.42 -58.20 54.32
CA PRO A 166 -84.81 -58.39 54.71
C PRO A 166 -85.37 -59.71 54.17
N VAL A 167 -86.22 -60.37 54.96
CA VAL A 167 -86.87 -61.64 54.67
C VAL A 167 -88.36 -61.39 54.40
N TYR A 168 -88.87 -61.98 53.32
CA TYR A 168 -90.26 -61.83 52.88
C TYR A 168 -90.94 -63.17 52.72
N LEU A 169 -92.27 -63.21 52.87
CA LEU A 169 -93.09 -64.31 52.38
C LEU A 169 -94.30 -63.72 51.66
N GLN A 170 -94.48 -64.07 50.39
CA GLN A 170 -95.59 -63.57 49.54
C GLN A 170 -95.72 -62.03 49.55
N GLY A 171 -94.58 -61.31 49.57
CA GLY A 171 -94.54 -59.85 49.59
C GLY A 171 -94.73 -59.19 50.96
N LYS A 172 -95.03 -59.96 52.02
CA LYS A 172 -95.08 -59.45 53.39
C LYS A 172 -93.69 -59.53 54.04
N HIS A 173 -93.19 -58.40 54.54
CA HIS A 173 -91.94 -58.35 55.31
C HIS A 173 -92.10 -59.05 56.66
N LEU A 174 -91.21 -59.98 56.96
CA LEU A 174 -91.23 -60.78 58.19
C LEU A 174 -90.21 -60.28 59.22
N GLY A 175 -89.11 -59.70 58.76
CA GLY A 175 -87.94 -59.37 59.55
C GLY A 175 -86.68 -59.48 58.71
N SER A 176 -85.52 -59.64 59.33
CA SER A 176 -84.22 -59.69 58.65
C SER A 176 -83.41 -60.91 59.05
N VAL A 177 -82.43 -61.24 58.20
CA VAL A 177 -81.38 -62.21 58.50
C VAL A 177 -80.00 -61.55 58.33
N GLU A 178 -79.09 -61.86 59.24
CA GLU A 178 -77.74 -61.32 59.32
C GLU A 178 -76.72 -62.45 59.33
N PHE A 179 -75.64 -62.25 58.58
CA PHE A 179 -74.35 -62.90 58.83
C PHE A 179 -73.31 -61.85 59.26
N GLY A 180 -72.44 -62.25 60.18
CA GLY A 180 -71.26 -61.51 60.59
C GLY A 180 -70.01 -62.36 60.40
N MET A 181 -68.99 -61.78 59.77
CA MET A 181 -67.69 -62.39 59.51
C MET A 181 -66.69 -61.98 60.58
N SER A 182 -65.71 -62.85 60.87
CA SER A 182 -64.64 -62.55 61.82
C SER A 182 -63.84 -61.34 61.35
N PHE A 183 -63.91 -60.26 62.12
CA PHE A 183 -63.08 -59.08 61.92
C PHE A 183 -62.37 -58.77 63.24
N GLY A 184 -61.04 -58.72 63.25
CA GLY A 184 -60.24 -58.63 64.47
C GLY A 184 -58.78 -59.05 64.24
N GLN A 185 -58.08 -59.43 65.31
CA GLN A 185 -56.64 -59.77 65.27
C GLN A 185 -56.22 -60.75 64.14
N PRO A 186 -56.95 -61.86 63.88
CA PRO A 186 -56.55 -62.80 62.83
C PRO A 186 -56.49 -62.19 61.42
N PHE A 187 -57.34 -61.19 61.14
CA PHE A 187 -57.35 -60.48 59.86
C PHE A 187 -56.06 -59.68 59.67
N PHE A 188 -55.63 -58.93 60.70
CA PHE A 188 -54.41 -58.14 60.64
C PHE A 188 -53.15 -59.01 60.60
N ASP A 189 -53.13 -60.14 61.33
CA ASP A 189 -52.04 -61.11 61.26
C ASP A 189 -51.91 -61.73 59.86
N ALA A 190 -53.03 -62.09 59.23
CA ALA A 190 -53.05 -62.59 57.86
C ALA A 190 -52.59 -61.52 56.85
N PHE A 191 -52.99 -60.25 57.07
CA PHE A 191 -52.57 -59.13 56.23
C PHE A 191 -51.04 -58.93 56.29
N LYS A 192 -50.45 -58.93 57.49
CA LYS A 192 -48.99 -58.85 57.66
C LYS A 192 -48.26 -60.00 57.01
N LYS A 193 -48.77 -61.23 57.14
CA LYS A 193 -48.17 -62.40 56.49
C LYS A 193 -48.17 -62.28 54.96
N ASN A 194 -49.24 -61.76 54.37
CA ASN A 194 -49.40 -61.68 52.93
C ASN A 194 -48.70 -60.46 52.29
N ARG A 195 -48.64 -59.32 52.99
CA ARG A 195 -48.13 -58.05 52.44
C ARG A 195 -46.79 -57.62 53.03
N GLY A 196 -46.32 -58.25 54.10
CA GLY A 196 -45.05 -57.93 54.75
C GLY A 196 -45.03 -56.58 55.49
N VAL A 197 -46.20 -55.95 55.67
CA VAL A 197 -46.33 -54.65 56.36
C VAL A 197 -47.10 -54.81 57.67
N GLU A 198 -46.79 -53.95 58.62
CA GLU A 198 -47.50 -53.86 59.89
C GLU A 198 -48.84 -53.15 59.65
N ALA A 199 -49.93 -53.67 60.21
CA ALA A 199 -51.27 -53.08 60.07
C ALA A 199 -52.09 -53.16 61.36
N GLY A 200 -52.95 -52.16 61.59
CA GLY A 200 -53.81 -52.11 62.76
C GLY A 200 -55.00 -51.18 62.56
N LEU A 201 -56.02 -51.35 63.40
CA LEU A 201 -57.20 -50.51 63.47
C LEU A 201 -57.38 -49.99 64.89
N HIS A 202 -57.56 -48.68 65.00
CA HIS A 202 -57.81 -47.98 66.25
C HIS A 202 -59.23 -47.41 66.21
N ARG A 203 -60.07 -47.81 67.16
CA ARG A 203 -61.41 -47.25 67.33
C ARG A 203 -61.30 -45.97 68.13
N ILE A 204 -62.09 -44.97 67.73
CA ILE A 204 -62.14 -43.69 68.43
C ILE A 204 -63.58 -43.45 68.84
N HIS A 205 -63.84 -43.46 70.15
CA HIS A 205 -65.15 -43.20 70.74
C HIS A 205 -64.97 -42.23 71.91
N ASP A 206 -65.78 -41.17 71.96
CA ASP A 206 -65.71 -40.11 72.97
C ASP A 206 -64.29 -39.54 73.22
N GLY A 207 -63.48 -39.48 72.16
CA GLY A 207 -62.11 -38.97 72.21
C GLY A 207 -61.07 -39.94 72.78
N VAL A 208 -61.48 -41.13 73.21
CA VAL A 208 -60.59 -42.22 73.65
C VAL A 208 -60.20 -43.07 72.43
N ILE A 209 -58.89 -43.28 72.25
CA ILE A 209 -58.34 -44.13 71.19
C ILE A 209 -58.07 -45.50 71.78
N GLU A 210 -58.78 -46.51 71.28
CA GLU A 210 -58.62 -47.90 71.67
C GLU A 210 -58.14 -48.73 70.48
N THR A 211 -57.04 -49.46 70.63
CA THR A 211 -56.57 -50.36 69.59
C THR A 211 -57.48 -51.58 69.53
N PHE A 212 -58.21 -51.71 68.43
CA PHE A 212 -59.11 -52.84 68.20
C PHE A 212 -58.32 -54.10 67.86
N ALA A 213 -57.36 -53.98 66.95
CA ALA A 213 -56.44 -55.04 66.58
C ALA A 213 -55.21 -54.42 65.91
N SER A 214 -54.02 -54.96 66.15
CA SER A 214 -52.80 -54.50 65.48
C SER A 214 -51.75 -55.60 65.46
N THR A 215 -50.85 -55.55 64.49
CA THR A 215 -49.76 -56.53 64.38
C THR A 215 -48.51 -56.17 65.20
N TRP A 216 -48.50 -55.00 65.85
CA TRP A 216 -47.36 -54.48 66.60
C TRP A 216 -47.56 -54.37 68.11
N GLY A 217 -48.80 -54.27 68.59
CA GLY A 217 -49.15 -54.20 70.02
C GLY A 217 -50.23 -53.18 70.37
N ALA A 218 -50.58 -53.07 71.65
CA ALA A 218 -51.77 -52.34 72.10
C ALA A 218 -51.72 -50.81 71.90
N GLN A 219 -50.56 -50.21 71.67
CA GLN A 219 -50.44 -48.76 71.46
C GLN A 219 -50.39 -48.42 69.96
N PRO A 220 -51.09 -47.37 69.51
CA PRO A 220 -50.94 -46.85 68.15
C PRO A 220 -49.50 -46.42 67.84
N ILE A 221 -49.15 -46.38 66.55
CA ILE A 221 -47.81 -45.99 66.10
C ILE A 221 -47.70 -44.46 66.02
N LEU A 222 -48.73 -43.81 65.46
CA LEU A 222 -48.81 -42.36 65.42
C LEU A 222 -49.28 -41.80 66.76
N ASP A 223 -48.94 -40.54 66.99
CA ASP A 223 -49.45 -39.81 68.14
C ASP A 223 -50.97 -39.57 68.04
N GLN A 224 -51.58 -39.20 69.16
CA GLN A 224 -53.03 -38.97 69.21
C GLN A 224 -53.49 -37.81 68.31
N THR A 225 -52.62 -36.86 67.98
CA THR A 225 -52.95 -35.68 67.16
C THR A 225 -53.14 -36.11 65.71
N LEU A 226 -52.18 -36.88 65.19
CA LEU A 226 -52.20 -37.41 63.83
C LEU A 226 -53.33 -38.43 63.66
N LEU A 227 -53.60 -39.26 64.66
CA LEU A 227 -54.74 -40.18 64.59
C LEU A 227 -56.09 -39.46 64.57
N LYS A 228 -56.26 -38.38 65.34
CA LYS A 228 -57.48 -37.56 65.30
C LYS A 228 -57.64 -36.86 63.95
N ALA A 229 -56.56 -36.38 63.34
CA ALA A 229 -56.59 -35.80 62.00
C ALA A 229 -56.95 -36.86 60.94
N ALA A 230 -56.38 -38.06 61.03
CA ALA A 230 -56.74 -39.19 60.18
C ALA A 230 -58.22 -39.57 60.32
N PHE A 231 -58.76 -39.59 61.54
CA PHE A 231 -60.17 -39.86 61.82
C PHE A 231 -61.11 -38.78 61.27
N ALA A 232 -60.67 -37.52 61.21
CA ALA A 232 -61.41 -36.41 60.59
C ALA A 232 -61.42 -36.48 59.05
N GLY A 233 -60.75 -37.47 58.46
CA GLY A 233 -60.70 -37.68 57.01
C GLY A 233 -59.45 -37.14 56.32
N GLU A 234 -58.44 -36.65 57.07
CA GLU A 234 -57.16 -36.20 56.51
C GLU A 234 -56.07 -37.27 56.65
N PRO A 235 -55.68 -37.98 55.57
CA PRO A 235 -54.70 -39.04 55.68
C PRO A 235 -53.33 -38.52 56.15
N GLN A 236 -52.75 -39.18 57.15
CA GLN A 236 -51.49 -38.75 57.76
C GLN A 236 -50.32 -39.62 57.34
N PHE A 237 -49.16 -39.00 57.18
CA PHE A 237 -47.88 -39.66 56.93
C PHE A 237 -46.86 -39.23 57.97
N ALA A 238 -46.18 -40.20 58.57
CA ALA A 238 -45.05 -39.91 59.43
C ALA A 238 -43.96 -40.97 59.27
N THR A 239 -42.73 -40.59 59.61
CA THR A 239 -41.64 -41.54 59.81
C THR A 239 -41.34 -41.56 61.30
N THR A 240 -41.42 -42.73 61.92
CA THR A 240 -41.19 -42.90 63.36
C THR A 240 -40.47 -44.21 63.65
N LEU A 241 -40.20 -44.50 64.92
CA LEU A 241 -39.54 -45.74 65.34
C LEU A 241 -40.59 -46.72 65.87
N LEU A 242 -40.68 -47.90 65.24
CA LEU A 242 -41.45 -49.02 65.76
C LEU A 242 -40.46 -50.09 66.27
N LYS A 243 -40.48 -50.36 67.58
CA LYS A 243 -39.56 -51.31 68.24
C LYS A 243 -38.07 -51.07 67.92
N GLY A 244 -37.68 -49.80 67.78
CA GLY A 244 -36.31 -49.38 67.47
C GLY A 244 -35.94 -49.40 65.98
N ALA A 245 -36.83 -49.83 65.09
CA ALA A 245 -36.63 -49.76 63.64
C ALA A 245 -37.37 -48.55 63.04
N PRO A 246 -36.74 -47.77 62.14
CA PRO A 246 -37.40 -46.65 61.49
C PRO A 246 -38.43 -47.18 60.48
N VAL A 247 -39.68 -46.79 60.67
CA VAL A 247 -40.81 -47.15 59.83
C VAL A 247 -41.47 -45.90 59.27
N ALA A 248 -41.92 -45.99 58.03
CA ALA A 248 -42.85 -45.03 57.45
C ALA A 248 -44.28 -45.52 57.73
N VAL A 249 -45.14 -44.61 58.17
CA VAL A 249 -46.48 -44.90 58.69
C VAL A 249 -47.49 -44.07 57.94
N TYR A 250 -48.60 -44.71 57.58
CA TYR A 250 -49.75 -44.08 56.97
C TYR A 250 -51.01 -44.42 57.74
N ALA A 251 -51.82 -43.39 58.02
CA ALA A 251 -53.08 -43.54 58.73
C ALA A 251 -54.24 -42.95 57.93
N THR A 252 -55.35 -43.69 57.87
CA THR A 252 -56.57 -43.27 57.18
C THR A 252 -57.83 -43.72 57.92
N VAL A 253 -58.90 -42.95 57.77
CA VAL A 253 -60.21 -43.27 58.36
C VAL A 253 -60.80 -44.55 57.78
N VAL A 254 -61.51 -45.28 58.64
CA VAL A 254 -62.41 -46.39 58.34
C VAL A 254 -63.83 -45.99 58.73
N ASN A 255 -64.77 -46.23 57.84
CA ASN A 255 -66.18 -45.90 58.06
C ASN A 255 -67.00 -47.16 58.40
N ASP A 256 -68.09 -46.95 59.15
CA ASP A 256 -69.10 -47.96 59.43
C ASP A 256 -70.04 -48.17 58.23
N TYR A 257 -71.05 -49.02 58.44
CA TYR A 257 -72.07 -49.32 57.43
C TYR A 257 -72.85 -48.09 56.93
N SER A 258 -72.97 -47.03 57.74
CA SER A 258 -73.68 -45.79 57.40
C SER A 258 -72.80 -44.76 56.70
N GLY A 259 -71.49 -44.99 56.67
CA GLY A 259 -70.49 -44.04 56.16
C GLY A 259 -69.91 -43.12 57.24
N ALA A 260 -70.30 -43.27 58.51
CA ALA A 260 -69.74 -42.52 59.62
C ALA A 260 -68.37 -43.11 60.04
N PRO A 261 -67.41 -42.28 60.50
CA PRO A 261 -66.09 -42.78 60.88
C PRO A 261 -66.17 -43.64 62.15
N ILE A 262 -65.63 -44.86 62.10
CA ILE A 262 -65.66 -45.83 63.21
C ILE A 262 -64.26 -46.18 63.73
N GLY A 263 -63.22 -45.86 62.98
CA GLY A 263 -61.84 -45.97 63.42
C GLY A 263 -60.82 -45.45 62.42
N VAL A 264 -59.54 -45.62 62.73
CA VAL A 264 -58.40 -45.28 61.87
C VAL A 264 -57.57 -46.52 61.65
N ILE A 265 -57.34 -46.87 60.38
CA ILE A 265 -56.35 -47.87 60.02
C ILE A 265 -54.99 -47.21 60.02
N GLU A 266 -54.03 -47.85 60.68
CA GLU A 266 -52.60 -47.55 60.58
C GLU A 266 -51.89 -48.66 59.82
N VAL A 267 -51.04 -48.28 58.88
CA VAL A 267 -50.13 -49.17 58.16
C VAL A 267 -48.70 -48.66 58.33
N ALA A 268 -47.78 -49.54 58.68
CA ALA A 268 -46.37 -49.20 58.81
C ALA A 268 -45.46 -50.17 58.03
N MET A 269 -44.44 -49.62 57.38
CA MET A 269 -43.44 -50.37 56.61
C MET A 269 -42.02 -49.87 56.90
N ASP A 270 -41.00 -50.68 56.62
CA ASP A 270 -39.60 -50.34 56.89
C ASP A 270 -39.12 -49.16 56.02
N HIS A 271 -38.58 -48.11 56.66
CA HIS A 271 -38.08 -46.90 56.00
C HIS A 271 -36.65 -47.07 55.44
N ARG A 272 -35.89 -48.07 55.93
CA ARG A 272 -34.46 -48.24 55.61
C ARG A 272 -34.16 -48.47 54.13
N PRO A 273 -34.94 -49.26 53.35
CA PRO A 273 -34.65 -49.46 51.93
C PRO A 273 -34.60 -48.15 51.14
N TYR A 274 -35.54 -47.23 51.42
CA TYR A 274 -35.61 -45.92 50.77
C TYR A 274 -34.45 -44.99 51.19
N GLN A 275 -34.02 -45.04 52.47
CA GLN A 275 -32.84 -44.30 52.93
C GLN A 275 -31.53 -44.81 52.31
N GLN A 276 -31.36 -46.13 52.22
CA GLN A 276 -30.14 -46.73 51.66
C GLN A 276 -29.94 -46.37 50.19
N THR A 277 -31.03 -46.30 49.41
CA THR A 277 -30.97 -45.82 48.02
C THR A 277 -30.49 -44.37 47.93
N LEU A 278 -30.96 -43.49 48.82
CA LEU A 278 -30.51 -42.09 48.85
C LEU A 278 -29.01 -41.95 49.19
N ASP A 279 -28.51 -42.73 50.15
CA ASP A 279 -27.11 -42.71 50.56
C ASP A 279 -26.16 -43.29 49.50
N GLN A 280 -26.64 -44.28 48.73
CA GLN A 280 -25.88 -44.82 47.60
C GLN A 280 -25.73 -43.79 46.47
N VAL A 281 -26.83 -43.11 46.13
CA VAL A 281 -26.88 -42.12 45.04
C VAL A 281 -26.05 -40.87 45.37
N THR A 282 -26.11 -40.38 46.61
CA THR A 282 -25.32 -39.22 47.06
C THR A 282 -23.81 -39.48 46.98
N ARG A 283 -23.35 -40.66 47.39
CA ARG A 283 -21.93 -41.05 47.31
C ARG A 283 -21.44 -41.25 45.88
N GLN A 284 -22.26 -41.83 45.00
CA GLN A 284 -21.92 -41.96 43.58
C GLN A 284 -21.80 -40.58 42.90
N ALA A 285 -22.71 -39.65 43.20
CA ALA A 285 -22.65 -38.28 42.69
C ALA A 285 -21.36 -37.56 43.13
N GLY A 286 -20.89 -37.79 44.36
CA GLY A 286 -19.63 -37.24 44.87
C GLY A 286 -18.40 -37.69 44.06
N TRP A 287 -18.29 -39.00 43.74
CA TRP A 287 -17.17 -39.51 42.94
C TRP A 287 -17.16 -38.97 41.51
N ILE A 288 -18.33 -38.85 40.88
CA ILE A 288 -18.46 -38.27 39.54
C ILE A 288 -18.00 -36.80 39.55
N GLY A 289 -18.38 -36.03 40.58
CA GLY A 289 -17.96 -34.63 40.72
C GLY A 289 -16.44 -34.46 40.82
N VAL A 290 -15.75 -35.30 41.61
CA VAL A 290 -14.28 -35.26 41.73
C VAL A 290 -13.60 -35.59 40.40
N LEU A 291 -14.10 -36.58 39.66
CA LEU A 291 -13.52 -36.98 38.38
C LEU A 291 -13.64 -35.88 37.32
N VAL A 292 -14.79 -35.20 37.25
CA VAL A 292 -15.01 -34.06 36.34
C VAL A 292 -14.07 -32.89 36.68
N LEU A 293 -13.85 -32.62 37.97
CA LEU A 293 -12.93 -31.57 38.42
C LEU A 293 -11.46 -31.85 38.00
N LEU A 294 -10.99 -33.09 38.20
CA LEU A 294 -9.63 -33.48 37.82
C LEU A 294 -9.40 -33.41 36.31
N LEU A 295 -10.35 -33.91 35.51
CA LEU A 295 -10.26 -33.89 34.05
C LEU A 295 -10.24 -32.45 33.51
N SER A 296 -11.08 -31.60 34.08
CA SER A 296 -11.15 -30.17 33.73
C SER A 296 -9.86 -29.42 34.02
N LEU A 297 -9.23 -29.69 35.17
CA LEU A 297 -7.95 -29.10 35.54
C LEU A 297 -6.82 -29.53 34.59
N ALA A 298 -6.79 -30.81 34.22
CA ALA A 298 -5.80 -31.34 33.28
C ALA A 298 -5.91 -30.68 31.89
N ILE A 299 -7.13 -30.53 31.37
CA ILE A 299 -7.38 -29.86 30.08
C ILE A 299 -6.92 -28.39 30.13
N ALA A 300 -7.26 -27.67 31.21
CA ALA A 300 -6.88 -26.27 31.39
C ALA A 300 -5.36 -26.07 31.44
N LEU A 301 -4.63 -26.92 32.17
CA LEU A 301 -3.17 -26.86 32.23
C LEU A 301 -2.52 -27.17 30.86
N PHE A 302 -3.03 -28.16 30.13
CA PHE A 302 -2.52 -28.56 28.84
C PHE A 302 -2.66 -27.45 27.78
N THR A 303 -3.85 -26.83 27.67
CA THR A 303 -4.11 -25.73 26.74
C THR A 303 -3.29 -24.48 27.10
N ALA A 304 -3.25 -24.11 28.37
CA ALA A 304 -2.52 -22.94 28.83
C ALA A 304 -1.00 -23.05 28.56
N HIS A 305 -0.41 -24.25 28.72
CA HIS A 305 1.00 -24.47 28.44
C HIS A 305 1.34 -24.39 26.94
N ARG A 306 0.50 -24.97 26.07
CA ARG A 306 0.70 -24.90 24.61
C ARG A 306 0.61 -23.47 24.07
N LEU A 307 -0.39 -22.70 24.52
CA LEU A 307 -0.60 -21.33 24.05
C LEU A 307 0.57 -20.41 24.45
N THR A 308 1.04 -20.51 25.69
CA THR A 308 2.11 -19.65 26.21
C THR A 308 3.44 -19.87 25.50
N ARG A 309 3.78 -21.12 25.15
CA ARG A 309 5.02 -21.43 24.42
C ARG A 309 5.03 -20.81 23.02
N ARG A 310 3.92 -20.90 22.28
CA ARG A 310 3.78 -20.33 20.93
C ARG A 310 3.86 -18.80 20.94
N ILE A 311 3.17 -18.15 21.88
CA ILE A 311 3.25 -16.69 22.06
C ILE A 311 4.68 -16.23 22.37
N ARG A 312 5.43 -16.99 23.18
CA ARG A 312 6.83 -16.65 23.50
C ARG A 312 7.75 -16.73 22.28
N LEU A 313 7.60 -17.78 21.46
CA LEU A 313 8.36 -17.92 20.21
C LEU A 313 8.07 -16.78 19.24
N LEU A 314 6.80 -16.42 19.07
CA LEU A 314 6.39 -15.28 18.25
C LEU A 314 6.97 -13.96 18.77
N SER A 315 6.94 -13.74 20.08
CA SER A 315 7.53 -12.55 20.72
C SER A 315 9.04 -12.46 20.52
N VAL A 316 9.78 -13.59 20.62
CA VAL A 316 11.22 -13.62 20.34
C VAL A 316 11.51 -13.28 18.87
N GLY A 317 10.74 -13.86 17.94
CA GLY A 317 10.86 -13.55 16.52
C GLY A 317 10.60 -12.07 16.20
N MET A 318 9.57 -11.48 16.80
CA MET A 318 9.27 -10.04 16.68
C MET A 318 10.39 -9.17 17.22
N ASN A 319 10.98 -9.53 18.36
CA ASN A 319 12.11 -8.79 18.91
C ASN A 319 13.36 -8.90 18.03
N GLN A 320 13.59 -10.02 17.35
CA GLN A 320 14.68 -10.15 16.39
C GLN A 320 14.50 -9.23 15.19
N ILE A 321 13.29 -9.20 14.60
CA ILE A 321 12.97 -8.29 13.49
C ILE A 321 13.12 -6.83 13.93
N ALA A 322 12.61 -6.47 15.12
CA ALA A 322 12.76 -5.13 15.68
C ALA A 322 14.22 -4.73 15.95
N ALA A 323 15.07 -5.70 16.28
CA ALA A 323 16.51 -5.50 16.44
C ALA A 323 17.29 -5.45 15.11
N GLY A 324 16.60 -5.51 13.96
CA GLY A 324 17.21 -5.46 12.64
C GLY A 324 17.70 -6.81 12.10
N HIS A 325 17.42 -7.93 12.79
CA HIS A 325 17.76 -9.26 12.29
C HIS A 325 16.70 -9.77 11.30
N LEU A 326 16.93 -9.52 10.01
CA LEU A 326 15.98 -9.87 8.94
C LEU A 326 16.27 -11.22 8.27
N THR A 327 17.27 -11.95 8.73
CA THR A 327 17.70 -13.25 8.19
C THR A 327 16.93 -14.45 8.74
N GLY A 328 16.48 -14.39 9.99
CA GLY A 328 15.77 -15.47 10.67
C GLY A 328 14.27 -15.48 10.37
N GLU A 329 13.65 -16.65 10.35
CA GLU A 329 12.20 -16.79 10.21
C GLU A 329 11.51 -17.01 11.56
N VAL A 330 10.32 -16.44 11.70
CA VAL A 330 9.44 -16.77 12.82
C VAL A 330 8.82 -18.14 12.52
N ALA A 331 9.08 -19.12 13.38
CA ALA A 331 8.54 -20.47 13.21
C ALA A 331 7.00 -20.47 13.19
N VAL A 332 6.42 -20.91 12.09
CA VAL A 332 4.97 -21.08 11.93
C VAL A 332 4.61 -22.50 12.33
N ASP A 333 3.87 -22.66 13.43
CA ASP A 333 3.40 -23.96 13.91
C ASP A 333 1.89 -23.90 14.20
N GLY A 334 1.09 -24.59 13.38
CA GLY A 334 -0.36 -24.65 13.50
C GLY A 334 -1.13 -24.09 12.30
N ARG A 335 -2.44 -23.92 12.47
CA ARG A 335 -3.38 -23.31 11.51
C ARG A 335 -4.37 -22.37 12.23
N ASP A 336 -3.99 -21.91 13.41
CA ASP A 336 -4.78 -21.02 14.27
C ASP A 336 -4.37 -19.55 14.05
N GLU A 337 -5.00 -18.64 14.78
CA GLU A 337 -4.76 -17.20 14.70
C GLU A 337 -3.31 -16.83 15.04
N LEU A 338 -2.61 -17.66 15.83
CA LEU A 338 -1.19 -17.46 16.12
C LEU A 338 -0.29 -17.84 14.93
N ALA A 339 -0.67 -18.87 14.16
CA ALA A 339 0.03 -19.23 12.93
C ALA A 339 -0.15 -18.14 11.84
N GLU A 340 -1.36 -17.59 11.70
CA GLU A 340 -1.63 -16.46 10.81
C GLU A 340 -0.80 -15.22 11.20
N LEU A 341 -0.72 -14.92 12.49
CA LEU A 341 0.09 -13.81 13.01
C LEU A 341 1.61 -14.04 12.77
N ALA A 342 2.09 -15.27 12.92
CA ALA A 342 3.47 -15.64 12.58
C ALA A 342 3.76 -15.53 11.07
N GLN A 343 2.77 -15.80 10.22
CA GLN A 343 2.90 -15.67 8.77
C GLN A 343 2.90 -14.20 8.33
N ALA A 344 2.01 -13.37 8.89
CA ALA A 344 2.00 -11.92 8.67
C ALA A 344 3.31 -11.27 9.14
N ALA A 345 3.84 -11.72 10.28
CA ALA A 345 5.16 -11.37 10.78
C ALA A 345 6.30 -11.67 9.78
N ASN A 346 6.28 -12.86 9.18
CA ASN A 346 7.26 -13.24 8.16
C ASN A 346 7.12 -12.43 6.86
N GLN A 347 5.89 -12.09 6.44
CA GLN A 347 5.67 -11.18 5.31
C GLN A 347 6.22 -9.78 5.59
N MET A 348 5.96 -9.22 6.78
CA MET A 348 6.52 -7.93 7.20
C MET A 348 8.05 -7.97 7.21
N ARG A 349 8.65 -9.03 7.75
CA ARG A 349 10.11 -9.24 7.69
C ARG A 349 10.62 -9.24 6.25
N GLY A 350 9.96 -9.99 5.35
CA GLY A 350 10.34 -10.06 3.94
C GLY A 350 10.30 -8.69 3.25
N HIS A 351 9.22 -7.92 3.44
CA HIS A 351 9.14 -6.57 2.91
C HIS A 351 10.22 -5.63 3.49
N LEU A 352 10.51 -5.72 4.79
CA LEU A 352 11.60 -4.95 5.40
C LEU A 352 12.96 -5.35 4.83
N HIS A 353 13.20 -6.65 4.63
CA HIS A 353 14.42 -7.16 4.02
C HIS A 353 14.62 -6.59 2.62
N ASP A 354 13.59 -6.65 1.78
CA ASP A 354 13.66 -6.18 0.39
C ASP A 354 13.81 -4.65 0.30
N LEU A 355 13.13 -3.90 1.17
CA LEU A 355 13.30 -2.45 1.27
C LEU A 355 14.74 -2.08 1.66
N VAL A 356 15.28 -2.72 2.68
CA VAL A 356 16.65 -2.47 3.15
C VAL A 356 17.66 -2.85 2.06
N ALA A 357 17.47 -3.97 1.35
CA ALA A 357 18.32 -4.37 0.22
C ALA A 357 18.27 -3.38 -0.96
N GLN A 358 17.07 -2.88 -1.30
CA GLN A 358 16.92 -1.85 -2.34
C GLN A 358 17.59 -0.53 -1.95
N VAL A 359 17.45 -0.11 -0.68
CA VAL A 359 18.12 1.10 -0.17
C VAL A 359 19.64 0.94 -0.20
N GLU A 360 20.18 -0.23 0.14
CA GLU A 360 21.62 -0.51 0.03
C GLU A 360 22.10 -0.44 -1.43
N ALA A 361 21.37 -1.06 -2.36
CA ALA A 361 21.69 -1.04 -3.78
C ALA A 361 21.67 0.40 -4.33
N ASN A 362 20.63 1.17 -4.02
CA ASN A 362 20.52 2.57 -4.43
C ASN A 362 21.64 3.44 -3.83
N ALA A 363 22.01 3.23 -2.55
CA ALA A 363 23.13 3.94 -1.95
C ALA A 363 24.46 3.65 -2.66
N ARG A 364 24.71 2.41 -3.08
CA ARG A 364 25.88 2.05 -3.89
C ARG A 364 25.86 2.72 -5.27
N SER A 365 24.71 2.76 -5.93
CA SER A 365 24.56 3.47 -7.21
C SER A 365 24.80 4.97 -7.09
N VAL A 366 24.27 5.61 -6.04
CA VAL A 366 24.51 7.05 -5.77
C VAL A 366 25.99 7.30 -5.47
N TYR A 367 26.65 6.43 -4.71
CA TYR A 367 28.09 6.52 -4.46
C TYR A 367 28.91 6.42 -5.76
N ALA A 368 28.63 5.44 -6.61
CA ALA A 368 29.32 5.28 -7.90
C ALA A 368 29.09 6.49 -8.82
N ALA A 369 27.84 6.93 -8.96
CA ALA A 369 27.51 8.13 -9.74
C ALA A 369 28.21 9.39 -9.20
N SER A 370 28.38 9.51 -7.88
CA SER A 370 29.12 10.63 -7.27
C SER A 370 30.60 10.61 -7.61
N GLN A 371 31.22 9.42 -7.70
CA GLN A 371 32.60 9.28 -8.17
C GLN A 371 32.75 9.64 -9.65
N ASP A 372 31.82 9.20 -10.49
CA ASP A 372 31.81 9.57 -11.92
C ASP A 372 31.66 11.08 -12.10
N ILE A 373 30.79 11.73 -11.31
CA ILE A 373 30.65 13.19 -11.29
C ILE A 373 31.97 13.85 -10.86
N ALA A 374 32.65 13.34 -9.85
CA ALA A 374 33.93 13.90 -9.40
C ALA A 374 35.00 13.87 -10.50
N LEU A 375 35.12 12.75 -11.23
CA LEU A 375 36.01 12.63 -12.38
C LEU A 375 35.65 13.60 -13.51
N ALA A 376 34.35 13.76 -13.79
CA ALA A 376 33.86 14.70 -14.79
C ALA A 376 34.16 16.16 -14.40
N VAL A 377 34.02 16.49 -13.12
CA VAL A 377 34.37 17.82 -12.56
C VAL A 377 35.85 18.12 -12.76
N ASP A 378 36.75 17.19 -12.46
CA ASP A 378 38.20 17.39 -12.64
C ASP A 378 38.55 17.65 -14.11
N SER A 379 37.96 16.88 -15.04
CA SER A 379 38.13 17.09 -16.48
C SER A 379 37.58 18.45 -16.94
N GLN A 380 36.42 18.85 -16.43
CA GLN A 380 35.82 20.14 -16.75
C GLN A 380 36.64 21.32 -16.21
N ALA A 381 37.23 21.17 -15.02
CA ALA A 381 38.13 22.17 -14.44
C ALA A 381 39.38 22.38 -15.31
N ALA A 382 40.00 21.28 -15.77
CA ALA A 382 41.14 21.34 -16.69
C ALA A 382 40.76 22.03 -18.00
N THR A 383 39.62 21.67 -18.59
CA THR A 383 39.11 22.27 -19.84
C THR A 383 38.85 23.78 -19.68
N SER A 384 38.28 24.21 -18.54
CA SER A 384 38.04 25.63 -18.26
C SER A 384 39.35 26.41 -18.12
N SER A 385 40.38 25.80 -17.52
CA SER A 385 41.72 26.39 -17.43
C SER A 385 42.37 26.53 -18.80
N GLU A 386 42.32 25.51 -19.64
CA GLU A 386 42.82 25.56 -21.02
C GLU A 386 42.12 26.64 -21.84
N MET A 387 40.78 26.70 -21.74
CA MET A 387 39.98 27.72 -22.40
C MET A 387 40.41 29.14 -21.98
N SER A 388 40.68 29.37 -20.70
CA SER A 388 41.18 30.67 -20.23
C SER A 388 42.53 31.03 -20.86
N SER A 389 43.44 30.05 -21.01
CA SER A 389 44.73 30.26 -21.66
C SER A 389 44.56 30.57 -23.15
N SER A 390 43.74 29.80 -23.86
CA SER A 390 43.47 30.04 -25.28
C SER A 390 42.81 31.39 -25.53
N VAL A 391 41.89 31.83 -24.67
CA VAL A 391 41.26 33.14 -24.80
C VAL A 391 42.28 34.26 -24.57
N ALA A 392 43.21 34.11 -23.61
CA ALA A 392 44.28 35.07 -23.40
C ALA A 392 45.20 35.20 -24.64
N GLU A 393 45.56 34.07 -25.24
CA GLU A 393 46.35 34.03 -26.47
C GLU A 393 45.63 34.69 -27.65
N ILE A 394 44.35 34.35 -27.88
CA ILE A 394 43.55 34.96 -28.95
C ILE A 394 43.39 36.47 -28.69
N THR A 395 43.22 36.90 -27.44
CA THR A 395 43.14 38.32 -27.11
C THR A 395 44.42 39.05 -27.50
N SER A 396 45.59 38.51 -27.14
CA SER A 396 46.89 39.07 -27.51
C SER A 396 47.06 39.18 -29.03
N THR A 397 46.70 38.13 -29.78
CA THR A 397 46.80 38.15 -31.25
C THR A 397 45.85 39.17 -31.89
N MET A 398 44.66 39.40 -31.30
CA MET A 398 43.73 40.42 -31.77
C MET A 398 44.20 41.85 -31.46
N GLU A 399 44.86 42.07 -30.32
CA GLU A 399 45.51 43.35 -30.01
C GLU A 399 46.65 43.65 -30.99
N GLU A 400 47.49 42.66 -31.29
CA GLU A 400 48.55 42.76 -32.29
C GLU A 400 48.00 43.02 -33.70
N LEU A 401 46.91 42.33 -34.09
CA LEU A 401 46.23 42.54 -35.36
C LEU A 401 45.65 43.96 -35.48
N SER A 402 45.09 44.49 -34.39
CA SER A 402 44.59 45.87 -34.34
C SER A 402 45.73 46.88 -34.50
N ALA A 403 46.88 46.66 -33.85
CA ALA A 403 48.06 47.50 -33.99
C ALA A 403 48.62 47.47 -35.43
N SER A 404 48.74 46.27 -36.01
CA SER A 404 49.18 46.07 -37.40
C SER A 404 48.23 46.77 -38.39
N SER A 405 46.92 46.68 -38.15
CA SER A 405 45.92 47.40 -38.95
C SER A 405 46.13 48.91 -38.88
N MET A 406 46.38 49.48 -37.69
CA MET A 406 46.67 50.92 -37.59
C MET A 406 47.90 51.32 -38.41
N GLN A 407 48.95 50.51 -38.38
CA GLN A 407 50.17 50.76 -39.15
C GLN A 407 49.92 50.68 -40.67
N ILE A 408 49.13 49.71 -41.14
CA ILE A 408 48.78 49.58 -42.57
C ILE A 408 47.94 50.79 -43.04
N ALA A 409 47.04 51.31 -42.19
CA ALA A 409 46.26 52.51 -42.50
C ALA A 409 47.17 53.74 -42.66
N GLU A 410 48.13 53.93 -41.75
CA GLU A 410 49.13 55.00 -41.83
C GLU A 410 50.00 54.89 -43.09
N TYR A 411 50.49 53.68 -43.41
CA TYR A 411 51.23 53.46 -44.65
C TYR A 411 50.39 53.74 -45.90
N SER A 412 49.10 53.41 -45.87
CA SER A 412 48.20 53.71 -46.99
C SER A 412 48.03 55.22 -47.19
N GLU A 413 47.93 56.01 -46.12
CA GLU A 413 47.92 57.48 -46.20
C GLU A 413 49.22 58.03 -46.77
N SER A 414 50.37 57.48 -46.36
CA SER A 414 51.68 57.85 -46.92
C SER A 414 51.77 57.54 -48.42
N VAL A 415 51.29 56.36 -48.85
CA VAL A 415 51.22 55.99 -50.28
C VAL A 415 50.33 56.96 -51.06
N VAL A 416 49.18 57.38 -50.52
CA VAL A 416 48.33 58.40 -51.14
C VAL A 416 49.08 59.72 -51.31
N ALA A 417 49.83 60.17 -50.29
CA ALA A 417 50.61 61.40 -50.37
C ALA A 417 51.71 61.33 -51.43
N ILE A 418 52.43 60.20 -51.51
CA ILE A 418 53.46 59.96 -52.53
C ILE A 418 52.83 59.91 -53.93
N ALA A 419 51.74 59.16 -54.11
CA ALA A 419 51.06 59.04 -55.39
C ALA A 419 50.53 60.40 -55.88
N ARG A 420 49.99 61.24 -54.99
CA ARG A 420 49.59 62.62 -55.34
C ARG A 420 50.76 63.46 -55.81
N ARG A 421 51.91 63.38 -55.13
CA ARG A 421 53.14 64.08 -55.58
C ARG A 421 53.58 63.60 -56.96
N THR A 422 53.61 62.28 -57.19
CA THR A 422 53.95 61.70 -58.49
C THR A 422 52.98 62.15 -59.59
N TYR A 423 51.69 62.25 -59.28
CA TYR A 423 50.67 62.79 -60.20
C TYR A 423 50.98 64.23 -60.59
N ASP A 424 51.23 65.11 -59.61
CA ASP A 424 51.50 66.53 -59.83
C ASP A 424 52.82 66.74 -60.60
N ASP A 425 53.88 66.02 -60.24
CA ASP A 425 55.19 66.10 -60.89
C ASP A 425 55.12 65.59 -62.34
N SER A 426 54.43 64.47 -62.56
CA SER A 426 54.28 63.89 -63.90
C SER A 426 53.42 64.78 -64.80
N ARG A 427 52.36 65.38 -64.25
CA ARG A 427 51.52 66.36 -64.97
C ARG A 427 52.32 67.61 -65.35
N GLN A 428 53.06 68.18 -64.42
CA GLN A 428 53.93 69.34 -64.70
C GLN A 428 54.99 68.99 -65.76
N GLY A 429 55.56 67.79 -65.70
CA GLY A 429 56.45 67.26 -66.72
C GLY A 429 55.78 67.17 -68.09
N ALA A 430 54.57 66.60 -68.16
CA ALA A 430 53.83 66.44 -69.41
C ALA A 430 53.55 67.81 -70.05
N ASP A 431 53.10 68.79 -69.24
CA ASP A 431 52.88 70.17 -69.68
C ASP A 431 54.19 70.82 -70.18
N ALA A 432 55.32 70.56 -69.52
CA ALA A 432 56.63 71.04 -69.95
C ALA A 432 57.06 70.44 -71.29
N MET A 433 56.82 69.15 -71.52
CA MET A 433 57.09 68.49 -72.79
C MET A 433 56.19 69.00 -73.91
N GLN A 434 54.91 69.26 -73.65
CA GLN A 434 54.03 69.90 -74.63
C GLN A 434 54.52 71.30 -75.02
N ARG A 435 54.98 72.10 -74.05
CA ARG A 435 55.61 73.40 -74.36
C ARG A 435 56.89 73.23 -75.18
N LEU A 436 57.70 72.21 -74.91
CA LEU A 436 58.91 71.92 -75.68
C LEU A 436 58.58 71.53 -77.12
N VAL A 437 57.56 70.69 -77.35
CA VAL A 437 57.07 70.35 -78.70
C VAL A 437 56.64 71.61 -79.46
N ALA A 438 55.89 72.51 -78.82
CA ALA A 438 55.49 73.78 -79.43
C ALA A 438 56.70 74.68 -79.77
N ARG A 439 57.72 74.73 -78.90
CA ARG A 439 58.95 75.47 -79.20
C ARG A 439 59.79 74.85 -80.31
N MET A 440 59.83 73.53 -80.41
CA MET A 440 60.50 72.86 -81.53
C MET A 440 59.77 73.10 -82.85
N GLU A 441 58.45 73.22 -82.83
CA GLU A 441 57.66 73.65 -83.98
C GLU A 441 58.02 75.08 -84.42
N ASP A 442 58.16 76.02 -83.48
CA ASP A 442 58.64 77.38 -83.76
C ASP A 442 60.04 77.34 -84.42
N ILE A 443 61.00 76.58 -83.83
CA ILE A 443 62.37 76.43 -84.36
C ILE A 443 62.37 75.79 -85.75
N ARG A 444 61.48 74.83 -86.01
CA ARG A 444 61.31 74.23 -87.34
C ARG A 444 60.88 75.28 -88.36
N GLY A 445 59.93 76.14 -87.98
CA GLY A 445 59.49 77.28 -88.79
C GLY A 445 60.64 78.23 -89.12
N ASP A 446 61.38 78.67 -88.11
CA ASP A 446 62.52 79.58 -88.26
C ASP A 446 63.61 78.98 -89.18
N ASN A 447 63.93 77.68 -89.01
CA ASN A 447 64.91 76.99 -89.85
C ASN A 447 64.44 76.87 -91.32
N GLN A 448 63.14 76.63 -91.53
CA GLN A 448 62.55 76.58 -92.87
C GLN A 448 62.56 77.97 -93.55
N HIS A 449 62.31 79.02 -92.78
CA HIS A 449 62.45 80.40 -93.26
C HIS A 449 63.90 80.72 -93.64
N ALA A 450 64.88 80.38 -92.78
CA ALA A 450 66.30 80.57 -93.07
C ALA A 450 66.75 79.81 -94.33
N LEU A 451 66.32 78.55 -94.49
CA LEU A 451 66.57 77.77 -95.71
C LEU A 451 66.06 78.49 -96.97
N THR A 452 64.87 79.09 -96.91
CA THR A 452 64.28 79.83 -98.03
C THR A 452 65.12 81.07 -98.39
N GLU A 453 65.60 81.81 -97.38
CA GLU A 453 66.48 82.96 -97.59
C GLU A 453 67.85 82.57 -98.15
N ILE A 454 68.46 81.49 -97.65
CA ILE A 454 69.73 80.95 -98.14
C ILE A 454 69.62 80.54 -99.62
N VAL A 455 68.54 79.85 -99.99
CA VAL A 455 68.29 79.47 -101.39
C VAL A 455 68.11 80.70 -102.28
N SER A 456 67.39 81.72 -101.80
CA SER A 456 67.24 83.01 -102.49
C SER A 456 68.59 83.72 -102.69
N LEU A 457 69.43 83.75 -101.65
CA LEU A 457 70.81 84.29 -101.74
C LEU A 457 71.66 83.49 -102.74
N GLY A 458 71.50 82.17 -102.79
CA GLY A 458 72.14 81.31 -103.79
C GLY A 458 71.69 81.62 -105.22
N GLY A 459 70.43 82.00 -105.41
CA GLY A 459 69.92 82.55 -106.67
C GLY A 459 70.61 83.86 -107.05
N LYS A 460 70.63 84.85 -106.15
CA LYS A 460 71.28 86.16 -106.37
C LYS A 460 72.78 86.03 -106.64
N SER A 461 73.48 85.15 -105.92
CA SER A 461 74.91 84.89 -106.12
C SER A 461 75.21 84.31 -107.50
N ARG A 462 74.35 83.40 -108.01
CA ARG A 462 74.45 82.90 -109.40
C ARG A 462 74.21 83.99 -110.45
N GLU A 463 73.30 84.91 -110.17
CA GLU A 463 73.06 86.07 -111.05
C GLU A 463 74.28 87.00 -111.10
N ILE A 464 74.92 87.28 -109.95
CA ILE A 464 76.18 88.04 -109.91
C ILE A 464 77.27 87.34 -110.69
N ALA A 465 77.45 86.02 -110.53
CA ALA A 465 78.43 85.25 -111.31
C ALA A 465 78.20 85.39 -112.83
N LYS A 466 76.93 85.37 -113.26
CA LYS A 466 76.57 85.59 -114.67
C LYS A 466 76.93 86.99 -115.14
N ILE A 467 76.69 88.02 -114.32
CA ILE A 467 77.06 89.40 -114.63
C ILE A 467 78.57 89.55 -114.72
N MET A 468 79.35 88.97 -113.79
CA MET A 468 80.81 89.03 -113.83
C MET A 468 81.37 88.40 -115.10
N LYS A 469 80.84 87.25 -115.53
CA LYS A 469 81.21 86.62 -116.80
C LYS A 469 80.97 87.53 -118.01
N ILE A 470 79.86 88.29 -118.01
CA ILE A 470 79.56 89.28 -119.05
C ILE A 470 80.57 90.43 -118.99
N ILE A 471 80.86 90.97 -117.80
CA ILE A 471 81.85 92.05 -117.65
C ILE A 471 83.24 91.59 -118.10
N ASN A 472 83.68 90.38 -117.73
CA ASN A 472 84.96 89.83 -118.16
C ASN A 472 85.01 89.69 -119.69
N THR A 473 83.91 89.20 -120.31
CA THR A 473 83.78 89.15 -121.78
C THR A 473 83.87 90.55 -122.41
N ILE A 474 83.25 91.57 -121.80
CA ILE A 474 83.32 92.96 -122.26
C ILE A 474 84.73 93.52 -122.08
N ALA A 475 85.41 93.22 -120.98
CA ALA A 475 86.78 93.62 -120.71
C ALA A 475 87.74 93.00 -121.74
N ASP A 476 87.62 91.71 -122.04
CA ASP A 476 88.37 91.02 -123.10
C ASP A 476 88.11 91.63 -124.48
N GLN A 477 86.85 91.93 -124.80
CA GLN A 477 86.51 92.63 -126.05
C GLN A 477 87.11 94.04 -126.09
N THR A 478 87.06 94.77 -124.98
CA THR A 478 87.64 96.13 -124.86
C THR A 478 89.16 96.08 -124.99
N LYS A 479 89.80 95.07 -124.41
CA LYS A 479 91.23 94.80 -124.53
C LYS A 479 91.63 94.51 -125.99
N LEU A 480 90.82 93.74 -126.72
CA LEU A 480 91.01 93.50 -128.15
C LEU A 480 90.81 94.76 -129.00
N ILE A 481 89.77 95.57 -128.71
CA ILE A 481 89.52 96.85 -129.38
C ILE A 481 90.69 97.81 -129.13
N ALA A 482 91.15 97.91 -127.88
CA ALA A 482 92.28 98.74 -127.50
C ALA A 482 93.58 98.27 -128.14
N PHE A 483 93.79 96.96 -128.25
CA PHE A 483 94.93 96.39 -128.98
C PHE A 483 94.91 96.75 -130.47
N ASN A 484 93.76 96.59 -131.13
CA ASN A 484 93.60 96.96 -132.53
C ASN A 484 93.78 98.47 -132.74
N ALA A 485 93.26 99.31 -131.84
CA ALA A 485 93.45 100.76 -131.88
C ALA A 485 94.91 101.16 -131.65
N ALA A 486 95.64 100.48 -130.76
CA ALA A 486 97.07 100.70 -130.55
C ALA A 486 97.90 100.28 -131.77
N LEU A 487 97.51 99.18 -132.44
CA LEU A 487 98.12 98.72 -133.69
C LEU A 487 97.93 99.76 -134.81
N GLU A 488 96.70 100.26 -135.00
CA GLU A 488 96.38 101.27 -136.01
C GLU A 488 97.06 102.62 -135.73
N ALA A 489 97.15 103.02 -134.45
CA ALA A 489 97.89 104.19 -134.01
C ALA A 489 99.40 104.08 -134.27
N SER A 490 99.97 102.86 -134.18
CA SER A 490 101.37 102.60 -134.55
C SER A 490 101.58 102.65 -136.06
N SER A 491 100.59 102.23 -136.85
CA SER A 491 100.62 102.28 -138.32
C SER A 491 100.51 103.71 -138.88
N ALA A 492 99.82 104.62 -138.17
CA ALA A 492 99.63 106.02 -138.57
C ALA A 492 100.82 106.96 -138.28
N GLY A 493 101.96 106.45 -137.81
CA GLY A 493 103.19 107.22 -137.60
C GLY A 493 103.05 108.37 -136.59
N GLU A 494 103.63 109.55 -136.88
CA GLU A 494 103.63 110.70 -135.95
C GLU A 494 102.22 111.20 -135.57
N ALA A 495 101.25 111.10 -136.50
CA ALA A 495 99.87 111.53 -136.25
C ALA A 495 99.12 110.62 -135.26
N GLY A 496 99.49 109.34 -135.17
CA GLY A 496 98.86 108.34 -134.29
C GLY A 496 99.37 108.33 -132.85
N LYS A 497 100.46 109.04 -132.54
CA LYS A 497 101.18 108.94 -131.25
C LYS A 497 100.31 109.23 -130.02
N ARG A 498 99.41 110.22 -130.09
CA ARG A 498 98.47 110.53 -128.99
C ARG A 498 97.34 109.49 -128.86
N PHE A 499 96.88 108.93 -129.99
CA PHE A 499 95.87 107.86 -129.98
C PHE A 499 96.43 106.55 -129.44
N GLY A 500 97.71 106.24 -129.72
CA GLY A 500 98.38 105.05 -129.19
C GLY A 500 98.49 105.06 -127.66
N VAL A 501 98.74 106.23 -127.05
CA VAL A 501 98.76 106.39 -125.59
C VAL A 501 97.37 106.13 -124.99
N VAL A 502 96.31 106.67 -125.59
CA VAL A 502 94.92 106.41 -125.14
C VAL A 502 94.55 104.94 -125.29
N ALA A 503 94.92 104.30 -126.40
CA ALA A 503 94.68 102.88 -126.62
C ALA A 503 95.44 101.98 -125.61
N ALA A 504 96.69 102.33 -125.28
CA ALA A 504 97.44 101.64 -124.23
C ALA A 504 96.79 101.79 -122.84
N GLU A 505 96.25 102.98 -122.52
CA GLU A 505 95.55 103.21 -121.25
C GLU A 505 94.20 102.48 -121.18
N ILE A 506 93.44 102.41 -122.28
CA ILE A 506 92.21 101.60 -122.36
C ILE A 506 92.55 100.12 -122.19
N ARG A 507 93.64 99.63 -122.80
CA ARG A 507 94.09 98.24 -122.61
C ARG A 507 94.45 97.96 -121.16
N ARG A 508 95.23 98.85 -120.52
CA ARG A 508 95.59 98.72 -119.10
C ARG A 508 94.36 98.72 -118.19
N LEU A 509 93.37 99.56 -118.50
CA LEU A 509 92.10 99.58 -117.79
C LEU A 509 91.30 98.28 -118.00
N ALA A 510 91.26 97.76 -119.22
CA ALA A 510 90.62 96.49 -119.53
C ALA A 510 91.30 95.31 -118.81
N ASP A 511 92.64 95.27 -118.78
CA ASP A 511 93.41 94.28 -118.01
C ASP A 511 93.09 94.37 -116.50
N SER A 512 93.00 95.57 -115.95
CA SER A 512 92.63 95.80 -114.55
C SER A 512 91.17 95.41 -114.25
N VAL A 513 90.25 95.60 -115.20
CA VAL A 513 88.86 95.15 -115.08
C VAL A 513 88.79 93.62 -115.11
N THR A 514 89.49 92.95 -116.02
CA THR A 514 89.58 91.48 -116.06
C THR A 514 90.08 90.92 -114.74
N GLU A 515 91.22 91.41 -114.24
CA GLU A 515 91.80 90.98 -112.96
C GLU A 515 90.80 91.18 -111.79
N SER A 516 90.16 92.36 -111.72
CA SER A 516 89.14 92.64 -110.68
C SER A 516 87.92 91.74 -110.81
N THR A 517 87.48 91.42 -112.03
CA THR A 517 86.35 90.50 -112.24
C THR A 517 86.70 89.06 -111.87
N GLU A 518 87.92 88.60 -112.13
CA GLU A 518 88.38 87.27 -111.70
C GLU A 518 88.42 87.17 -110.17
N GLU A 519 88.88 88.21 -109.48
CA GLU A 519 88.83 88.26 -108.01
C GLU A 519 87.40 88.20 -107.48
N ILE A 520 86.47 88.96 -108.08
CA ILE A 520 85.05 88.93 -107.68
C ILE A 520 84.43 87.55 -108.00
N GLU A 521 84.73 86.94 -109.15
CA GLU A 521 84.27 85.59 -109.50
C GLU A 521 84.74 84.56 -108.47
N LYS A 522 86.00 84.64 -108.02
CA LYS A 522 86.53 83.80 -106.94
C LYS A 522 85.74 84.00 -105.64
N LYS A 523 85.46 85.25 -105.25
CA LYS A 523 84.64 85.55 -104.05
C LYS A 523 83.20 85.06 -104.17
N VAL A 524 82.59 85.18 -105.34
CA VAL A 524 81.25 84.66 -105.61
C VAL A 524 81.23 83.13 -105.51
N SER A 525 82.28 82.45 -106.01
CA SER A 525 82.45 81.00 -105.86
C SER A 525 82.58 80.59 -104.39
N GLU A 526 83.41 81.29 -103.60
CA GLU A 526 83.51 81.08 -102.14
C GLU A 526 82.15 81.26 -101.43
N ILE A 527 81.34 82.24 -101.85
CA ILE A 527 79.97 82.45 -101.34
C ILE A 527 79.04 81.29 -101.72
N GLN A 528 79.08 80.82 -102.97
CA GLN A 528 78.24 79.70 -103.44
C GLN A 528 78.55 78.38 -102.72
N GLU A 529 79.83 78.11 -102.48
CA GLU A 529 80.26 76.95 -101.71
C GLU A 529 79.77 77.05 -100.26
N SER A 530 79.86 78.25 -99.66
CA SER A 530 79.35 78.51 -98.32
C SER A 530 77.83 78.36 -98.22
N ILE A 531 77.08 78.80 -99.23
CA ILE A 531 75.63 78.59 -99.33
C ILE A 531 75.29 77.10 -99.40
N SER A 532 76.01 76.33 -100.22
CA SER A 532 75.81 74.87 -100.32
C SER A 532 76.04 74.18 -98.96
N ARG A 533 77.09 74.57 -98.23
CA ARG A 533 77.33 74.08 -96.86
C ARG A 533 76.22 74.47 -95.88
N LEU A 534 75.70 75.69 -95.97
CA LEU A 534 74.60 76.16 -95.12
C LEU A 534 73.30 75.40 -95.39
N VAL A 535 72.98 75.07 -96.64
CA VAL A 535 71.82 74.23 -97.00
C VAL A 535 71.94 72.85 -96.37
N ILE A 536 73.05 72.15 -96.57
CA ILE A 536 73.27 70.80 -96.00
C ILE A 536 73.17 70.83 -94.47
N THR A 537 73.76 71.85 -93.84
CA THR A 537 73.73 72.00 -92.38
C THR A 537 72.32 72.28 -91.87
N SER A 538 71.55 73.08 -92.60
CA SER A 538 70.17 73.41 -92.23
C SER A 538 69.20 72.23 -92.45
N GLU A 539 69.39 71.44 -93.51
CA GLU A 539 68.64 70.18 -93.73
C GLU A 539 68.94 69.16 -92.62
N LYS A 540 70.22 69.01 -92.24
CA LYS A 540 70.59 68.22 -91.06
C LYS A 540 69.96 68.77 -89.78
N GLY A 541 69.87 70.09 -89.65
CA GLY A 541 69.15 70.77 -88.57
C GLY A 541 67.68 70.36 -88.50
N THR A 542 66.98 70.37 -89.64
CA THR A 542 65.56 69.92 -89.74
C THR A 542 65.39 68.48 -89.27
N ALA A 543 66.27 67.57 -89.67
CA ALA A 543 66.22 66.17 -89.21
C ALA A 543 66.39 66.07 -87.69
N GLY A 544 67.33 66.84 -87.11
CA GLY A 544 67.53 66.92 -85.67
C GLY A 544 66.33 67.48 -84.90
N ILE A 545 65.67 68.51 -85.43
CA ILE A 545 64.46 69.11 -84.84
C ILE A 545 63.31 68.09 -84.85
N ASN A 546 63.07 67.41 -85.98
CA ASN A 546 62.01 66.40 -86.10
C ASN A 546 62.21 65.24 -85.11
N HIS A 547 63.45 64.75 -84.97
CA HIS A 547 63.78 63.73 -83.98
C HIS A 547 63.54 64.25 -82.54
N GLY A 548 63.90 65.51 -82.26
CA GLY A 548 63.63 66.16 -80.98
C GLY A 548 62.14 66.27 -80.67
N MET A 549 61.30 66.55 -81.66
CA MET A 549 59.84 66.57 -81.53
C MET A 549 59.27 65.18 -81.23
N GLU A 550 59.70 64.15 -81.95
CA GLU A 550 59.25 62.77 -81.77
C GLU A 550 59.58 62.26 -80.36
N GLU A 551 60.84 62.41 -79.93
CA GLU A 551 61.28 62.05 -78.58
C GLU A 551 60.50 62.82 -77.51
N SER A 552 60.29 64.12 -77.72
CA SER A 552 59.54 64.95 -76.78
C SER A 552 58.08 64.51 -76.63
N SER A 553 57.43 64.17 -77.75
CA SER A 553 56.07 63.64 -77.77
C SER A 553 55.98 62.28 -77.08
N ARG A 554 56.96 61.41 -77.29
CA ARG A 554 57.02 60.09 -76.64
C ARG A 554 57.18 60.22 -75.12
N THR A 555 58.05 61.11 -74.66
CA THR A 555 58.20 61.40 -73.22
C THR A 555 56.92 61.98 -72.62
N ALA A 556 56.20 62.85 -73.33
CA ALA A 556 54.89 63.35 -72.88
C ALA A 556 53.88 62.20 -72.71
N GLY A 557 53.89 61.21 -73.62
CA GLY A 557 53.08 59.99 -73.50
C GLY A 557 53.41 59.16 -72.25
N PHE A 558 54.69 58.94 -71.95
CA PHE A 558 55.11 58.24 -70.73
C PHE A 558 54.69 58.97 -69.46
N LEU A 559 54.79 60.30 -69.44
CA LEU A 559 54.33 61.12 -68.31
C LEU A 559 52.80 61.04 -68.15
N GLY A 560 52.04 60.98 -69.24
CA GLY A 560 50.60 60.70 -69.20
C GLY A 560 50.26 59.35 -68.58
N ALA A 561 50.99 58.29 -68.92
CA ALA A 561 50.82 56.97 -68.31
C ALA A 561 51.16 56.98 -66.80
N LEU A 562 52.16 57.76 -66.37
CA LEU A 562 52.48 57.93 -64.95
C LEU A 562 51.37 58.65 -64.18
N VAL A 563 50.72 59.65 -64.78
CA VAL A 563 49.55 60.34 -64.20
C VAL A 563 48.41 59.34 -63.96
N GLU A 564 48.13 58.47 -64.92
CA GLU A 564 47.10 57.42 -64.77
C GLU A 564 47.47 56.41 -63.68
N GLY A 565 48.71 55.89 -63.68
CA GLY A 565 49.19 54.95 -62.67
C GLY A 565 49.20 55.53 -61.26
N ALA A 566 49.53 56.82 -61.10
CA ALA A 566 49.46 57.51 -59.82
C ALA A 566 48.02 57.65 -59.30
N SER A 567 47.06 57.91 -60.19
CA SER A 567 45.63 57.97 -59.86
C SER A 567 45.09 56.60 -59.41
N GLU A 568 45.47 55.53 -60.12
CA GLU A 568 45.12 54.15 -59.73
C GLU A 568 45.73 53.76 -58.38
N THR A 569 47.01 54.08 -58.16
CA THR A 569 47.71 53.85 -56.89
C THR A 569 47.00 54.55 -55.72
N THR A 570 46.55 55.79 -55.93
CA THR A 570 45.78 56.54 -54.94
C THR A 570 44.47 55.82 -54.57
N ARG A 571 43.71 55.37 -55.58
CA ARG A 571 42.44 54.65 -55.36
C ARG A 571 42.65 53.34 -54.59
N SER A 572 43.66 52.56 -54.99
CA SER A 572 44.01 51.31 -54.33
C SER A 572 44.42 51.52 -52.88
N ALA A 573 45.26 52.52 -52.60
CA ALA A 573 45.67 52.85 -51.24
C ALA A 573 44.49 53.29 -50.36
N GLN A 574 43.55 54.08 -50.89
CA GLN A 574 42.32 54.44 -50.18
C GLN A 574 41.44 53.22 -49.86
N GLN A 575 41.32 52.27 -50.79
CA GLN A 575 40.57 51.04 -50.57
C GLN A 575 41.22 50.14 -49.51
N ILE A 576 42.56 50.06 -49.49
CA ILE A 576 43.32 49.36 -48.46
C ILE A 576 43.03 50.01 -47.10
N SER A 577 43.18 51.34 -46.99
CA SER A 577 42.90 52.08 -45.75
C SER A 577 41.49 51.80 -45.21
N PHE A 578 40.47 51.84 -46.08
CA PHE A 578 39.10 51.51 -45.70
C PHE A 578 38.95 50.06 -45.18
N SER A 579 39.49 49.09 -45.91
CA SER A 579 39.44 47.66 -45.52
C SER A 579 40.14 47.42 -44.19
N THR A 580 41.26 48.10 -43.96
CA THR A 580 42.04 48.03 -42.73
C THR A 580 41.30 48.68 -41.55
N GLN A 581 40.55 49.76 -41.77
CA GLN A 581 39.68 50.35 -40.75
C GLN A 581 38.53 49.40 -40.36
N GLN A 582 38.00 48.64 -41.33
CA GLN A 582 37.02 47.59 -41.06
C GLN A 582 37.65 46.43 -40.25
N GLN A 583 38.88 46.00 -40.60
CA GLN A 583 39.62 44.99 -39.83
C GLN A 583 39.81 45.41 -38.38
N LYS A 584 40.24 46.65 -38.12
CA LYS A 584 40.37 47.19 -36.75
C LYS A 584 39.05 47.09 -35.97
N THR A 585 37.94 47.46 -36.62
CA THR A 585 36.61 47.40 -35.99
C THR A 585 36.23 45.95 -35.66
N ALA A 586 36.46 45.02 -36.60
CA ALA A 586 36.21 43.61 -36.40
C ALA A 586 37.08 43.02 -35.27
N SER A 587 38.38 43.33 -35.24
CA SER A 587 39.28 42.91 -34.15
C SER A 587 38.80 43.41 -32.79
N SER A 588 38.35 44.67 -32.70
CA SER A 588 37.80 45.20 -31.45
C SER A 588 36.51 44.48 -31.02
N GLN A 589 35.65 44.09 -31.95
CA GLN A 589 34.45 43.31 -31.65
C GLN A 589 34.80 41.90 -31.17
N VAL A 590 35.81 41.26 -31.77
CA VAL A 590 36.30 39.96 -31.31
C VAL A 590 36.84 40.05 -29.89
N VAL A 591 37.62 41.09 -29.56
CA VAL A 591 38.10 41.30 -28.18
C VAL A 591 36.95 41.45 -27.18
N ILE A 592 35.86 42.14 -27.54
CA ILE A 592 34.67 42.23 -26.68
C ILE A 592 34.05 40.85 -26.47
N ALA A 593 33.85 40.06 -27.53
CA ALA A 593 33.32 38.70 -27.42
C ALA A 593 34.23 37.78 -26.58
N LEU A 594 35.55 37.91 -26.68
CA LEU A 594 36.49 37.16 -25.86
C LEU A 594 36.37 37.48 -24.37
N ARG A 595 36.08 38.74 -24.00
CA ARG A 595 35.81 39.11 -22.60
C ARG A 595 34.55 38.46 -22.05
N GLU A 596 33.51 38.32 -22.88
CA GLU A 596 32.31 37.57 -22.52
C GLU A 596 32.62 36.08 -22.28
N ILE A 597 33.47 35.48 -23.13
CA ILE A 597 33.93 34.09 -22.95
C ILE A 597 34.75 33.94 -21.65
N VAL A 598 35.63 34.88 -21.31
CA VAL A 598 36.35 34.86 -20.03
C VAL A 598 35.37 34.86 -18.85
N THR A 599 34.35 35.71 -18.91
CA THR A 599 33.33 35.79 -17.86
C THR A 599 32.55 34.47 -17.75
N ALA A 600 32.12 33.90 -18.88
CA ALA A 600 31.42 32.61 -18.91
C ALA A 600 32.31 31.44 -18.41
N SER A 601 33.61 31.48 -18.70
CA SER A 601 34.57 30.49 -18.19
C SER A 601 34.74 30.61 -16.68
N ALA A 602 34.79 31.82 -16.14
CA ALA A 602 34.83 32.04 -14.69
C ALA A 602 33.56 31.52 -13.99
N ASP A 603 32.39 31.78 -14.55
CA ASP A 603 31.11 31.24 -14.05
C ASP A 603 31.06 29.71 -14.12
N THR A 604 31.63 29.13 -15.19
CA THR A 604 31.78 27.68 -15.34
C THR A 604 32.69 27.12 -14.25
N ALA A 605 33.84 27.73 -13.98
CA ALA A 605 34.75 27.30 -12.91
C ALA A 605 34.08 27.35 -11.53
N HIS A 606 33.27 28.39 -11.25
CA HIS A 606 32.46 28.47 -10.04
C HIS A 606 31.43 27.34 -9.95
N SER A 607 30.75 27.05 -11.07
CA SER A 607 29.76 25.98 -11.15
C SER A 607 30.39 24.60 -10.92
N VAL A 608 31.56 24.35 -11.50
CA VAL A 608 32.34 23.12 -11.32
C VAL A 608 32.69 22.90 -9.84
N ARG A 609 33.17 23.94 -9.13
CA ARG A 609 33.43 23.85 -7.68
C ARG A 609 32.17 23.45 -6.91
N ARG A 610 31.03 24.08 -7.22
CA ARG A 610 29.76 23.76 -6.55
C ARG A 610 29.27 22.33 -6.83
N ILE A 611 29.47 21.83 -8.05
CA ILE A 611 29.16 20.44 -8.40
C ILE A 611 30.08 19.48 -7.63
N SER A 612 31.37 19.82 -7.48
CA SER A 612 32.31 19.05 -6.66
C SER A 612 31.84 18.92 -5.21
N ASP A 613 31.44 20.04 -4.59
CA ASP A 613 30.90 20.06 -3.22
C ASP A 613 29.66 19.15 -3.09
N ILE A 614 28.74 19.22 -4.06
CA ILE A 614 27.54 18.38 -4.10
C ILE A 614 27.90 16.90 -4.24
N ALA A 615 28.85 16.55 -5.11
CA ALA A 615 29.31 15.17 -5.30
C ALA A 615 29.97 14.61 -4.04
N GLN A 616 30.76 15.41 -3.33
CA GLN A 616 31.32 15.05 -2.03
C GLN A 616 30.23 14.82 -0.98
N GLU A 617 29.22 15.68 -0.93
CA GLU A 617 28.09 15.52 0.00
C GLU A 617 27.25 14.27 -0.33
N MET A 618 27.01 13.98 -1.62
CA MET A 618 26.34 12.75 -2.06
C MET A 618 27.13 11.49 -1.69
N THR A 619 28.46 11.55 -1.80
CA THR A 619 29.36 10.48 -1.36
C THR A 619 29.22 10.25 0.14
N ARG A 620 29.24 11.33 0.94
CA ARG A 620 29.05 11.28 2.40
C ARG A 620 27.68 10.72 2.78
N LEU A 621 26.60 11.22 2.17
CA LEU A 621 25.24 10.76 2.40
C LEU A 621 25.08 9.28 2.05
N SER A 622 25.67 8.82 0.95
CA SER A 622 25.64 7.40 0.55
C SER A 622 26.38 6.51 1.56
N ALA A 623 27.53 6.97 2.08
CA ALA A 623 28.25 6.28 3.13
C ALA A 623 27.45 6.21 4.44
N THR A 624 26.80 7.31 4.84
CA THR A 624 25.89 7.33 6.00
C THR A 624 24.68 6.42 5.79
N LEU A 625 24.09 6.38 4.59
CA LEU A 625 22.99 5.47 4.26
C LEU A 625 23.43 4.01 4.38
N LYS A 626 24.61 3.69 3.85
CA LYS A 626 25.23 2.36 3.96
C LYS A 626 25.43 1.96 5.42
N GLU A 627 25.89 2.87 6.27
CA GLU A 627 26.04 2.62 7.71
C GLU A 627 24.70 2.39 8.42
N LEU A 628 23.69 3.23 8.12
CA LEU A 628 22.32 3.11 8.67
C LEU A 628 21.69 1.76 8.29
N VAL A 629 21.81 1.37 7.03
CA VAL A 629 21.33 0.09 6.50
C VAL A 629 22.14 -1.09 7.05
N GLY A 630 23.45 -0.91 7.29
CA GLY A 630 24.33 -1.92 7.87
C GLY A 630 23.93 -2.38 9.29
N ARG A 631 23.04 -1.65 9.98
CA ARG A 631 22.43 -2.09 11.25
C ARG A 631 21.43 -3.25 11.07
N PHE A 632 20.95 -3.48 9.85
CA PHE A 632 20.06 -4.58 9.52
C PHE A 632 20.88 -5.74 8.94
N THR A 633 20.72 -6.94 9.48
CA THR A 633 21.37 -8.13 8.91
C THR A 633 20.49 -8.66 7.78
N LEU A 634 20.94 -8.48 6.55
CA LEU A 634 20.34 -9.08 5.35
C LEU A 634 20.87 -10.49 5.14
N ARG A 635 20.07 -11.34 4.48
CA ARG A 635 20.57 -12.63 4.02
C ARG A 635 21.43 -12.37 2.80
N THR A 636 22.75 -12.38 3.00
CA THR A 636 23.69 -12.37 1.88
C THR A 636 23.62 -13.73 1.20
N ASP A 637 22.75 -13.84 0.19
CA ASP A 637 22.78 -14.96 -0.73
C ASP A 637 24.09 -14.89 -1.52
N GLY A 638 25.11 -15.59 -1.04
CA GLY A 638 26.18 -16.16 -1.86
C GLY A 638 27.01 -15.22 -2.75
N ALA A 639 27.07 -13.90 -2.50
CA ALA A 639 28.05 -13.04 -3.14
C ALA A 639 29.29 -12.92 -2.24
N ALA A 640 30.40 -13.49 -2.70
CA ALA A 640 31.70 -13.47 -2.04
C ALA A 640 32.06 -12.06 -1.51
N PRO A 641 32.78 -11.95 -0.38
CA PRO A 641 33.30 -10.68 0.08
C PRO A 641 34.19 -10.10 -1.01
N SER A 642 33.78 -8.96 -1.59
CA SER A 642 34.63 -8.16 -2.46
C SER A 642 35.88 -7.76 -1.65
N PRO A 643 37.10 -7.92 -2.20
CA PRO A 643 38.32 -7.73 -1.44
C PRO A 643 38.40 -6.30 -0.92
N ALA A 644 38.95 -6.20 0.30
CA ALA A 644 39.16 -4.97 1.03
C ALA A 644 39.69 -3.84 0.14
N LEU A 645 39.15 -2.64 0.38
CA LEU A 645 39.74 -1.37 -0.03
C LEU A 645 41.21 -1.36 0.38
N ALA A 646 42.09 -1.57 -0.60
CA ALA A 646 43.49 -1.23 -0.47
C ALA A 646 43.58 0.30 -0.46
N ASP A 647 44.21 0.84 0.58
CA ASP A 647 44.65 2.23 0.66
C ASP A 647 45.31 2.65 -0.67
N ALA A 648 44.61 3.46 -1.44
CA ALA A 648 45.22 4.22 -2.52
C ALA A 648 45.93 5.41 -1.87
N ALA A 649 47.23 5.23 -1.67
CA ALA A 649 48.14 6.29 -1.26
C ALA A 649 47.99 7.52 -2.18
N VAL A 650 47.75 8.67 -1.54
CA VAL A 650 47.81 10.01 -2.12
C VAL A 650 49.21 10.22 -2.73
N PRO A 651 49.35 10.51 -4.05
CA PRO A 651 50.60 11.02 -4.57
C PRO A 651 50.71 12.50 -4.17
N GLY A 652 51.85 12.83 -3.57
CA GLY A 652 52.13 14.15 -3.05
C GLY A 652 51.97 15.27 -4.08
N SER A 653 51.35 16.35 -3.62
CA SER A 653 51.47 17.70 -4.15
C SER A 653 52.94 18.06 -4.38
N GLY A 654 53.37 18.03 -5.63
CA GLY A 654 54.61 18.61 -6.13
C GLY A 654 54.30 19.89 -6.90
N VAL A 655 54.38 21.02 -6.21
CA VAL A 655 54.37 22.36 -6.80
C VAL A 655 55.63 22.55 -7.63
N ARG A 656 55.48 22.89 -8.92
CA ARG A 656 56.35 23.81 -9.64
C ARG A 656 55.55 24.57 -10.68
#